data_AF-A0A1R3JIV7-F1
#
_entry.id   AF-A0A1R3JIV7-F1
#
_cell.length_a   1.000
_cell.length_b   1.000
_cell.length_c   1.000
_cell.angle_alpha   90.00
_cell.angle_beta   90.00
_cell.angle_gamma   90.00
#
_symmetry.space_group_name_H-M   'P 1'
#
loop_
_entity.id
_entity.type
_entity.pdbx_description
1 polymer ?
#
loop_
_entity_poly.entity_id
_entity_poly.type
_entity_poly.pdbx_seq_one_letter_code
_entity_poly.pdbx_strand_id
1 'polypeptide(L)'
;MAKVLAQSTIVPALVTSRSHGSSKESGKSRRSAKMMCSVQTSGLRIRSFSGLRGLNSLDNMVRFGQDFRSKVAISVSSRQRRASRCVPKAMFERFTEKAIKVIMLAQEEARRLGHNFVGTEQILLGLIGEGTGIAAKVLKSMGINLKDARVEVEKIIGRGSGFVAVEIPFTPRAKRVLELSLEEARQLGHNYIGSEHLLLGLLREGEGVAARVLENLGADPSNIRTQVIRMVGEGNEVSVVPGGSTGNTKMPTLEEYGTNLTKLAEELPEEARELEKELRQITKSKNEAVRSQDFEKAGELRDREIELRAQITAIQEKDKEMNKAEAEAGDGGPVVTEVDIQHIVSSWTGIPVEKVSTDESDRLLKMEETLHKRVIGQDEAVIAISRAIRRARVGLKNPNRPIASFIFSGPTGVGKSELAKALAAYYFGSEEAMIRLDMSEFMERHTVSKLIGSPPGYVGYTEGGQLTEAVRRRPYTVVLFDEIEKAHPDVFNMMLQILEDGRLTDSKGRTVDFKNTLLIMTSNVGSSVIEKGGRRIGFDLDYDEKDSSYNRIKSLVTEELKQYFRPEFLNRLDEMIVFRQLTKLEVKEIADIMLKEVYDRLKGKDIELQVTERFRERVVDEGYNPSYGARPLRRAIMRLLEDSMAEKMLAREIKEGDSVIVDVDSDGNVTVLNGSSGAPESLADPIPVV
;
A
#
# COMPACT_ATOMS: atom_id res chain seq x y z
N MET A 1 68.27 12.40 34.93
CA MET A 1 67.35 13.13 35.83
C MET A 1 66.16 12.21 36.12
N ALA A 2 66.24 11.32 37.11
CA ALA A 2 65.79 11.47 38.51
C ALA A 2 64.24 11.59 38.62
N LYS A 3 63.52 10.52 38.97
CA LYS A 3 63.10 10.02 40.33
C LYS A 3 61.80 10.70 40.84
N VAL A 4 60.66 10.00 40.96
CA VAL A 4 60.14 9.15 42.09
C VAL A 4 59.53 9.96 43.26
N LEU A 5 58.29 9.60 43.65
CA LEU A 5 57.72 9.36 45.01
C LEU A 5 56.17 9.38 44.92
N ALA A 6 55.39 8.27 45.06
CA ALA A 6 55.03 7.48 46.27
C ALA A 6 54.10 8.26 47.24
N GLN A 7 52.92 7.80 47.70
CA GLN A 7 52.64 6.57 48.46
C GLN A 7 51.12 6.24 48.61
N SER A 8 50.87 4.95 48.84
CA SER A 8 49.62 4.23 49.20
C SER A 8 49.33 4.22 50.72
N THR A 9 48.10 3.96 51.19
CA THR A 9 47.57 2.68 51.76
C THR A 9 46.39 3.04 52.72
N ILE A 10 45.34 2.26 53.04
CA ILE A 10 45.19 1.00 53.82
C ILE A 10 43.68 0.59 53.80
N VAL A 11 43.39 -0.72 53.88
CA VAL A 11 42.08 -1.39 54.12
C VAL A 11 42.04 -1.93 55.58
N PRO A 12 40.91 -1.98 56.32
CA PRO A 12 40.13 -3.22 56.62
C PRO A 12 38.61 -2.98 56.75
N ALA A 13 37.65 -3.88 56.44
CA ALA A 13 37.33 -5.27 56.84
C ALA A 13 36.50 -5.43 58.14
N LEU A 14 35.30 -6.01 57.96
CA LEU A 14 34.45 -6.88 58.83
C LEU A 14 33.67 -6.39 60.09
N VAL A 15 32.34 -6.57 60.01
CA VAL A 15 31.40 -7.33 60.88
C VAL A 15 31.47 -7.18 62.41
N THR A 16 30.36 -6.76 63.05
CA THR A 16 29.82 -7.36 64.30
C THR A 16 28.33 -7.01 64.54
N SER A 17 27.65 -7.96 65.17
CA SER A 17 26.20 -8.10 65.42
C SER A 17 25.71 -7.64 66.81
N ARG A 18 24.37 -7.48 66.95
CA ARG A 18 23.51 -7.63 68.18
C ARG A 18 23.71 -6.58 69.30
N SER A 19 22.75 -6.20 70.16
CA SER A 19 21.31 -6.47 70.43
C SER A 19 20.86 -5.65 71.66
N HIS A 20 19.54 -5.36 71.77
CA HIS A 20 18.74 -5.02 73.00
C HIS A 20 19.03 -3.69 73.75
N GLY A 21 18.07 -2.95 74.31
CA GLY A 21 16.61 -3.08 74.44
C GLY A 21 16.04 -2.15 75.53
N SER A 22 14.74 -1.79 75.42
CA SER A 22 13.79 -1.38 76.49
C SER A 22 14.05 -0.05 77.26
N SER A 23 13.12 0.70 77.86
CA SER A 23 11.64 0.78 77.96
C SER A 23 11.25 2.00 78.85
N LYS A 24 9.93 2.29 78.94
CA LYS A 24 9.13 3.11 79.92
C LYS A 24 8.70 4.52 79.45
N GLU A 25 7.51 5.07 79.75
CA GLU A 25 6.21 4.68 80.37
C GLU A 25 5.23 5.88 80.16
N SER A 26 3.93 5.69 79.88
CA SER A 26 2.75 6.03 80.75
C SER A 26 1.58 6.49 79.83
N GLY A 27 0.27 6.31 80.08
CA GLY A 27 -0.51 5.73 81.16
C GLY A 27 -1.97 5.37 80.75
N LYS A 28 -2.63 4.68 81.69
CA LYS A 28 -3.95 4.00 81.84
C LYS A 28 -5.21 4.91 81.63
N SER A 29 -6.49 4.48 81.54
CA SER A 29 -7.27 3.21 81.51
C SER A 29 -8.79 3.52 81.64
N ARG A 30 -9.68 2.82 80.92
CA ARG A 30 -10.90 2.17 81.48
C ARG A 30 -11.49 1.11 80.51
N ARG A 31 -11.84 -0.06 81.07
CA ARG A 31 -12.30 -1.35 80.47
C ARG A 31 -13.79 -1.25 80.01
N SER A 32 -14.42 -2.13 79.20
CA SER A 32 -14.49 -3.62 79.12
C SER A 32 -15.17 -4.06 77.78
N ALA A 33 -14.61 -4.96 76.95
CA ALA A 33 -14.76 -6.45 76.90
C ALA A 33 -16.15 -7.04 76.55
N LYS A 34 -16.32 -7.59 75.32
CA LYS A 34 -16.59 -9.02 75.00
C LYS A 34 -17.03 -9.29 73.52
N MET A 35 -16.33 -10.26 72.91
CA MET A 35 -16.81 -11.43 72.12
C MET A 35 -17.56 -11.31 70.77
N MET A 36 -17.01 -12.06 69.80
CA MET A 36 -17.66 -12.98 68.84
C MET A 36 -18.28 -12.45 67.52
N CYS A 37 -17.73 -13.03 66.44
CA CYS A 37 -18.40 -13.69 65.30
C CYS A 37 -19.36 -12.90 64.39
N SER A 38 -18.95 -12.82 63.12
CA SER A 38 -19.69 -13.02 61.85
C SER A 38 -21.20 -12.74 61.75
N VAL A 39 -21.60 -12.32 60.53
CA VAL A 39 -22.89 -12.56 59.83
C VAL A 39 -23.75 -11.32 59.55
N GLN A 40 -23.86 -11.04 58.24
CA GLN A 40 -25.04 -10.68 57.44
C GLN A 40 -25.94 -9.45 57.73
N THR A 41 -26.41 -8.95 56.57
CA THR A 41 -27.77 -8.49 56.21
C THR A 41 -28.22 -7.05 56.52
N SER A 42 -28.24 -6.26 55.43
CA SER A 42 -29.41 -5.66 54.75
C SER A 42 -30.58 -5.01 55.52
N GLY A 43 -31.06 -3.90 54.96
CA GLY A 43 -32.46 -3.44 55.01
C GLY A 43 -32.60 -2.08 54.31
N LEU A 44 -32.99 -2.00 53.03
CA LEU A 44 -34.35 -2.00 52.47
C LEU A 44 -35.16 -0.72 52.74
N ARG A 45 -35.63 -0.06 51.66
CA ARG A 45 -37.06 0.14 51.32
C ARG A 45 -37.21 0.61 49.86
N ILE A 46 -37.83 -0.17 48.94
CA ILE A 46 -39.29 -0.32 48.64
C ILE A 46 -39.75 0.81 47.68
N ARG A 47 -40.47 0.64 46.56
CA ARG A 47 -41.42 -0.34 45.94
C ARG A 47 -41.55 0.03 44.43
N SER A 48 -42.01 -0.78 43.47
CA SER A 48 -42.84 -1.98 43.48
C SER A 48 -42.71 -2.79 42.17
N PHE A 49 -42.67 -4.11 42.38
CA PHE A 49 -43.05 -5.28 41.54
C PHE A 49 -44.28 -5.05 40.61
N SER A 50 -44.60 -5.84 39.58
CA SER A 50 -44.12 -7.13 39.03
C SER A 50 -44.95 -7.46 37.78
N GLY A 51 -44.41 -8.28 36.86
CA GLY A 51 -45.27 -9.11 36.03
C GLY A 51 -44.70 -9.46 34.65
N LEU A 52 -44.15 -10.67 34.54
CA LEU A 52 -43.87 -11.38 33.31
C LEU A 52 -45.11 -11.49 32.40
N ARG A 53 -44.96 -11.19 31.11
CA ARG A 53 -45.51 -11.98 29.99
C ARG A 53 -44.84 -11.57 28.68
N GLY A 54 -44.30 -12.55 27.96
CA GLY A 54 -44.03 -12.42 26.53
C GLY A 54 -45.31 -12.56 25.70
N LEU A 55 -45.12 -12.66 24.38
CA LEU A 55 -46.06 -12.63 23.24
C LEU A 55 -46.13 -11.22 22.62
N ASN A 56 -46.20 -11.02 21.30
CA ASN A 56 -46.09 -11.89 20.14
C ASN A 56 -46.01 -11.00 18.89
N SER A 57 -45.68 -11.62 17.77
CA SER A 57 -45.76 -11.10 16.41
C SER A 57 -47.20 -10.78 15.98
N LEU A 58 -47.78 -9.63 16.40
CA LEU A 58 -49.00 -9.06 15.82
C LEU A 58 -49.19 -7.54 16.02
N ASP A 59 -48.18 -6.79 16.47
CA ASP A 59 -48.23 -5.32 16.52
C ASP A 59 -47.37 -4.70 15.42
N ASN A 60 -47.91 -4.65 14.20
CA ASN A 60 -47.77 -3.54 13.25
C ASN A 60 -48.49 -3.85 11.92
N MET A 61 -49.81 -3.83 11.98
CA MET A 61 -50.69 -3.35 10.91
C MET A 61 -51.60 -2.35 11.62
N VAL A 62 -51.64 -1.06 11.29
CA VAL A 62 -52.27 -0.50 10.09
C VAL A 62 -51.86 0.97 9.98
N ARG A 63 -51.32 1.40 8.82
CA ARG A 63 -51.93 2.42 7.95
C ARG A 63 -51.25 2.46 6.58
N PHE A 64 -52.08 2.75 5.60
CA PHE A 64 -52.08 2.31 4.20
C PHE A 64 -51.29 3.21 3.25
N GLY A 65 -50.87 2.61 2.12
CA GLY A 65 -50.82 3.29 0.82
C GLY A 65 -49.59 3.01 -0.03
N GLN A 66 -49.41 1.79 -0.57
CA GLN A 66 -48.47 1.55 -1.67
C GLN A 66 -49.01 0.57 -2.71
N ASP A 67 -49.12 1.05 -3.95
CA ASP A 67 -49.64 0.36 -5.12
C ASP A 67 -48.76 -0.81 -5.57
N PHE A 68 -49.42 -1.87 -6.05
CA PHE A 68 -48.81 -3.14 -6.48
C PHE A 68 -47.79 -3.02 -7.62
N ARG A 69 -47.76 -1.88 -8.33
CA ARG A 69 -46.73 -1.57 -9.35
C ARG A 69 -45.39 -1.10 -8.78
N SER A 70 -45.36 -0.56 -7.55
CA SER A 70 -44.13 -0.09 -6.91
C SER A 70 -43.20 -1.24 -6.47
N LYS A 71 -43.75 -2.41 -6.15
CA LYS A 71 -42.97 -3.60 -5.79
C LYS A 71 -42.24 -4.26 -6.97
N VAL A 72 -42.71 -4.05 -8.19
CA VAL A 72 -42.09 -4.62 -9.40
C VAL A 72 -40.98 -3.70 -9.94
N ALA A 73 -41.02 -2.39 -9.66
CA ALA A 73 -39.94 -1.46 -10.02
C ALA A 73 -38.73 -1.52 -9.06
N ILE A 74 -38.96 -1.81 -7.77
CA ILE A 74 -37.90 -1.89 -6.74
C ILE A 74 -37.18 -3.26 -6.76
N SER A 75 -37.80 -4.30 -7.30
CA SER A 75 -37.16 -5.62 -7.51
C SER A 75 -36.31 -5.70 -8.79
N VAL A 76 -36.33 -4.68 -9.65
CA VAL A 76 -35.53 -4.62 -10.90
C VAL A 76 -34.47 -3.50 -10.89
N SER A 77 -34.42 -2.64 -9.87
CA SER A 77 -33.45 -1.54 -9.81
C SER A 77 -32.82 -1.34 -8.43
N SER A 78 -32.14 -2.36 -7.91
CA SER A 78 -31.02 -2.13 -6.98
C SER A 78 -29.94 -3.18 -7.22
N ARG A 79 -28.98 -2.83 -8.07
CA ARG A 79 -27.67 -3.48 -8.11
C ARG A 79 -26.98 -3.23 -6.77
N GLN A 80 -27.33 -4.01 -5.76
CA GLN A 80 -26.40 -4.33 -4.69
C GLN A 80 -25.20 -4.98 -5.36
N ARG A 81 -24.07 -4.27 -5.39
CA ARG A 81 -22.75 -4.87 -5.56
C ARG A 81 -22.58 -5.85 -4.40
N ARG A 82 -23.05 -7.09 -4.61
CA ARG A 82 -22.69 -8.24 -3.78
C ARG A 82 -21.18 -8.25 -3.72
N ALA A 83 -20.65 -8.27 -2.49
CA ALA A 83 -19.26 -8.57 -2.24
C ALA A 83 -18.87 -9.75 -3.12
N SER A 84 -17.98 -9.50 -4.08
CA SER A 84 -17.31 -10.54 -4.83
C SER A 84 -16.62 -11.41 -3.78
N ARG A 85 -17.18 -12.59 -3.57
CA ARG A 85 -16.57 -13.66 -2.79
C ARG A 85 -15.39 -14.18 -3.62
N CYS A 86 -14.35 -13.37 -3.73
CA CYS A 86 -13.07 -13.73 -4.35
C CYS A 86 -12.29 -14.60 -3.37
N VAL A 87 -12.78 -15.80 -3.07
CA VAL A 87 -11.99 -16.83 -2.40
C VAL A 87 -12.53 -18.18 -2.89
N PRO A 88 -11.99 -18.68 -4.01
CA PRO A 88 -11.12 -19.85 -3.89
C PRO A 88 -9.78 -19.74 -4.64
N LYS A 89 -9.59 -18.74 -5.52
CA LYS A 89 -8.40 -18.69 -6.39
C LYS A 89 -7.09 -18.45 -5.61
N ALA A 90 -7.08 -17.46 -4.72
CA ALA A 90 -5.87 -17.11 -3.94
C ALA A 90 -5.47 -18.13 -2.85
N MET A 91 -6.38 -19.01 -2.40
CA MET A 91 -6.08 -20.01 -1.37
C MET A 91 -5.29 -21.20 -1.94
N PHE A 92 -5.56 -21.57 -3.19
CA PHE A 92 -5.00 -22.77 -3.82
C PHE A 92 -3.77 -22.50 -4.70
N GLU A 93 -3.35 -21.24 -4.86
CA GLU A 93 -2.17 -20.85 -5.66
C GLU A 93 -0.86 -21.53 -5.18
N ARG A 94 -0.78 -21.92 -3.91
CA ARG A 94 0.41 -22.58 -3.34
C ARG A 94 0.31 -24.11 -3.28
N PHE A 95 -0.77 -24.71 -3.77
CA PHE A 95 -0.97 -26.15 -3.72
C PHE A 95 -0.36 -26.83 -4.96
N THR A 96 0.34 -27.94 -4.75
CA THR A 96 0.79 -28.80 -5.86
C THR A 96 -0.39 -29.44 -6.58
N GLU A 97 -0.21 -29.82 -7.85
CA GLU A 97 -1.25 -30.55 -8.62
C GLU A 97 -1.78 -31.77 -7.86
N LYS A 98 -0.89 -32.50 -7.17
CA LYS A 98 -1.27 -33.65 -6.33
C LYS A 98 -2.12 -33.23 -5.14
N ALA A 99 -1.78 -32.14 -4.46
CA ALA A 99 -2.56 -31.63 -3.34
C ALA A 99 -3.93 -31.07 -3.78
N ILE A 100 -4.02 -30.43 -4.95
CA ILE A 100 -5.29 -30.02 -5.55
C ILE A 100 -6.14 -31.26 -5.88
N LYS A 101 -5.53 -32.29 -6.49
CA LYS A 101 -6.21 -33.55 -6.80
C LYS A 101 -6.76 -34.24 -5.54
N VAL A 102 -6.01 -34.25 -4.44
CA VAL A 102 -6.48 -34.76 -3.14
C VAL A 102 -7.76 -34.05 -2.69
N ILE A 103 -7.83 -32.74 -2.84
CA ILE A 103 -8.99 -31.94 -2.44
C ILE A 103 -10.20 -32.20 -3.34
N MET A 104 -9.97 -32.33 -4.65
CA MET A 104 -11.03 -32.70 -5.59
C MET A 104 -11.61 -34.09 -5.27
N LEU A 105 -10.73 -35.06 -4.96
CA LEU A 105 -11.14 -36.40 -4.55
C LEU A 105 -11.88 -36.38 -3.20
N ALA A 106 -11.49 -35.52 -2.26
CA ALA A 106 -12.21 -35.33 -1.01
C ALA A 106 -13.64 -34.80 -1.25
N GLN A 107 -13.81 -33.85 -2.16
CA GLN A 107 -15.15 -33.35 -2.55
C GLN A 107 -15.98 -34.44 -3.26
N GLU A 108 -15.35 -35.27 -4.09
CA GLU A 108 -16.00 -36.39 -4.75
C GLU A 108 -16.46 -37.45 -3.73
N GLU A 109 -15.65 -37.76 -2.72
CA GLU A 109 -16.02 -38.68 -1.64
C GLU A 109 -17.15 -38.12 -0.76
N ALA A 110 -17.15 -36.81 -0.48
CA ALA A 110 -18.27 -36.16 0.20
C ALA A 110 -19.57 -36.31 -0.60
N ARG A 111 -19.49 -36.15 -1.93
CA ARG A 111 -20.64 -36.33 -2.84
C ARG A 111 -21.10 -37.79 -2.88
N ARG A 112 -20.16 -38.75 -2.94
CA ARG A 112 -20.45 -40.19 -2.94
C ARG A 112 -21.21 -40.62 -1.68
N LEU A 113 -20.82 -40.08 -0.53
CA LEU A 113 -21.44 -40.39 0.77
C LEU A 113 -22.73 -39.57 1.03
N GLY A 114 -23.07 -38.61 0.16
CA GLY A 114 -24.23 -37.74 0.34
C GLY A 114 -24.04 -36.67 1.43
N HIS A 115 -22.80 -36.30 1.74
CA HIS A 115 -22.48 -35.30 2.76
C HIS A 115 -22.45 -33.89 2.17
N ASN A 116 -23.08 -32.94 2.87
CA ASN A 116 -23.16 -31.54 2.47
C ASN A 116 -21.94 -30.70 2.82
N PHE A 117 -20.94 -31.30 3.47
CA PHE A 117 -19.71 -30.63 3.89
C PHE A 117 -18.50 -31.55 3.71
N VAL A 118 -17.34 -30.96 3.42
CA VAL A 118 -16.05 -31.69 3.40
C VAL A 118 -15.42 -31.62 4.79
N GLY A 119 -15.35 -32.76 5.46
CA GLY A 119 -14.70 -33.01 6.74
C GLY A 119 -13.25 -33.49 6.61
N THR A 120 -12.64 -33.74 7.77
CA THR A 120 -11.27 -34.26 7.88
C THR A 120 -11.11 -35.64 7.23
N GLU A 121 -12.16 -36.45 7.32
CA GLU A 121 -12.23 -37.82 6.85
C GLU A 121 -12.31 -37.91 5.33
N GLN A 122 -12.97 -36.95 4.65
CA GLN A 122 -12.94 -36.93 3.20
C GLN A 122 -11.58 -36.45 2.69
N ILE A 123 -10.90 -35.56 3.41
CA ILE A 123 -9.49 -35.20 3.12
C ILE A 123 -8.60 -36.45 3.24
N LEU A 124 -8.79 -37.27 4.28
CA LEU A 124 -8.08 -38.55 4.44
C LEU A 124 -8.35 -39.50 3.28
N LEU A 125 -9.62 -39.69 2.90
CA LEU A 125 -9.99 -40.52 1.75
C LEU A 125 -9.40 -39.98 0.44
N GLY A 126 -9.35 -38.67 0.26
CA GLY A 126 -8.71 -38.01 -0.88
C GLY A 126 -7.19 -38.25 -0.93
N LEU A 127 -6.51 -38.23 0.23
CA LEU A 127 -5.08 -38.54 0.34
C LEU A 127 -4.77 -39.99 -0.05
N ILE A 128 -5.61 -40.93 0.38
CA ILE A 128 -5.46 -42.35 0.02
C ILE A 128 -5.83 -42.57 -1.46
N GLY A 129 -6.88 -41.89 -1.95
CA GLY A 129 -7.40 -42.03 -3.30
C GLY A 129 -6.51 -41.44 -4.40
N GLU A 130 -5.67 -40.45 -4.07
CA GLU A 130 -4.74 -39.87 -5.04
C GLU A 130 -3.66 -40.88 -5.47
N GLY A 131 -3.22 -41.76 -4.54
CA GLY A 131 -2.46 -42.98 -4.82
C GLY A 131 -0.98 -42.81 -5.21
N THR A 132 -0.54 -41.63 -5.67
CA THR A 132 0.82 -41.42 -6.20
C THR A 132 1.70 -40.50 -5.35
N GLY A 133 1.09 -39.77 -4.42
CA GLY A 133 1.69 -38.82 -3.50
C GLY A 133 2.40 -39.49 -2.33
N ILE A 134 3.26 -38.73 -1.66
CA ILE A 134 4.05 -39.21 -0.52
C ILE A 134 3.11 -39.67 0.59
N ALA A 135 2.05 -38.92 0.87
CA ALA A 135 1.03 -39.30 1.83
C ALA A 135 0.36 -40.65 1.50
N ALA A 136 -0.03 -40.87 0.24
CA ALA A 136 -0.63 -42.12 -0.19
C ALA A 136 0.33 -43.32 -0.02
N LYS A 137 1.60 -43.13 -0.38
CA LYS A 137 2.65 -44.15 -0.22
C LYS A 137 2.87 -44.51 1.26
N VAL A 138 2.92 -43.52 2.14
CA VAL A 138 3.07 -43.74 3.59
C VAL A 138 1.86 -44.49 4.16
N LEU A 139 0.64 -44.03 3.86
CA LEU A 139 -0.58 -44.69 4.34
C LEU A 139 -0.68 -46.14 3.84
N LYS A 140 -0.29 -46.39 2.58
CA LYS A 140 -0.22 -47.74 2.01
C LYS A 140 0.83 -48.62 2.71
N SER A 141 1.98 -48.06 3.07
CA SER A 141 3.03 -48.79 3.82
C SER A 141 2.58 -49.18 5.24
N MET A 142 1.62 -48.45 5.80
CA MET A 142 0.97 -48.75 7.08
C MET A 142 -0.23 -49.70 6.94
N GLY A 143 -0.45 -50.28 5.75
CA GLY A 143 -1.55 -51.22 5.51
C GLY A 143 -2.92 -50.57 5.33
N ILE A 144 -2.99 -49.25 5.20
CA ILE A 144 -4.26 -48.52 5.08
C ILE A 144 -4.71 -48.50 3.61
N ASN A 145 -5.77 -49.24 3.30
CA ASN A 145 -6.37 -49.25 1.97
C ASN A 145 -7.59 -48.33 1.89
N LEU A 146 -7.87 -47.84 0.68
CA LEU A 146 -9.04 -47.00 0.42
C LEU A 146 -10.37 -47.70 0.75
N LYS A 147 -10.45 -49.01 0.49
CA LYS A 147 -11.67 -49.80 0.75
C LYS A 147 -11.97 -49.86 2.25
N ASP A 148 -10.96 -50.16 3.06
CA ASP A 148 -11.10 -50.32 4.51
C ASP A 148 -11.39 -48.96 5.16
N ALA A 149 -10.69 -47.91 4.72
CA ALA A 149 -10.93 -46.54 5.18
C ALA A 149 -12.36 -46.06 4.86
N ARG A 150 -12.91 -46.39 3.68
CA ARG A 150 -14.31 -46.05 3.34
C ARG A 150 -15.30 -46.75 4.27
N VAL A 151 -15.07 -48.02 4.59
CA VAL A 151 -15.93 -48.79 5.49
C VAL A 151 -15.93 -48.18 6.89
N GLU A 152 -14.75 -47.80 7.42
CA GLU A 152 -14.65 -47.15 8.73
C GLU A 152 -15.30 -45.76 8.75
N VAL A 153 -15.15 -44.96 7.70
CA VAL A 153 -15.83 -43.66 7.57
C VAL A 153 -17.35 -43.83 7.52
N GLU A 154 -17.85 -44.81 6.74
CA GLU A 154 -19.28 -45.13 6.66
C GLU A 154 -19.84 -45.62 8.01
N LYS A 155 -19.05 -46.35 8.82
CA LYS A 155 -19.45 -46.76 10.17
C LYS A 155 -19.56 -45.60 11.16
N ILE A 156 -18.68 -44.60 11.06
CA ILE A 156 -18.63 -43.48 12.03
C ILE A 156 -19.66 -42.41 11.71
N ILE A 157 -19.83 -42.03 10.43
CA ILE A 157 -20.69 -40.91 10.03
C ILE A 157 -22.02 -41.38 9.42
N GLY A 158 -22.06 -42.56 8.80
CA GLY A 158 -23.21 -43.03 8.03
C GLY A 158 -23.25 -42.45 6.61
N ARG A 159 -24.39 -42.63 5.92
CA ARG A 159 -24.69 -42.01 4.62
C ARG A 159 -25.60 -40.80 4.82
N GLY A 160 -25.31 -39.71 4.12
CA GLY A 160 -26.08 -38.46 4.20
C GLY A 160 -27.37 -38.46 3.39
N SER A 161 -28.07 -37.32 3.37
CA SER A 161 -29.45 -37.16 2.87
C SER A 161 -29.61 -37.21 1.34
N GLY A 162 -28.56 -37.57 0.59
CA GLY A 162 -28.58 -37.78 -0.87
C GLY A 162 -28.62 -36.52 -1.73
N PHE A 163 -29.09 -35.39 -1.21
CA PHE A 163 -29.05 -34.10 -1.89
C PHE A 163 -27.75 -33.35 -1.56
N VAL A 164 -26.90 -33.12 -2.57
CA VAL A 164 -25.60 -32.44 -2.44
C VAL A 164 -25.53 -31.27 -3.43
N ALA A 165 -25.17 -30.08 -2.94
CA ALA A 165 -25.01 -28.87 -3.75
C ALA A 165 -23.82 -28.95 -4.73
N VAL A 166 -23.82 -28.09 -5.77
CA VAL A 166 -22.74 -28.00 -6.77
C VAL A 166 -21.40 -27.64 -6.12
N GLU A 167 -21.41 -26.74 -5.13
CA GLU A 167 -20.25 -26.39 -4.31
C GLU A 167 -20.43 -26.92 -2.88
N ILE A 168 -19.55 -27.83 -2.46
CA ILE A 168 -19.55 -28.41 -1.11
C ILE A 168 -18.53 -27.63 -0.25
N PRO A 169 -18.97 -26.89 0.78
CA PRO A 169 -18.06 -26.15 1.64
C PRO A 169 -17.27 -27.05 2.61
N PHE A 170 -16.07 -26.62 3.01
CA PHE A 170 -15.28 -27.28 4.05
C PHE A 170 -15.81 -26.98 5.45
N THR A 171 -15.79 -27.98 6.32
CA THR A 171 -16.02 -27.82 7.77
C THR A 171 -14.93 -26.95 8.42
N PRO A 172 -15.20 -26.31 9.58
CA PRO A 172 -14.18 -25.53 10.29
C PRO A 172 -12.90 -26.32 10.58
N ARG A 173 -13.03 -27.59 10.97
CA ARG A 173 -11.89 -28.50 11.21
C ARG A 173 -11.13 -28.84 9.92
N ALA A 174 -11.83 -29.08 8.81
CA ALA A 174 -11.16 -29.27 7.52
C ALA A 174 -10.40 -28.00 7.07
N LYS A 175 -10.93 -26.80 7.32
CA LYS A 175 -10.20 -25.54 7.07
C LYS A 175 -8.97 -25.43 7.95
N ARG A 176 -9.08 -25.83 9.23
CA ARG A 176 -7.95 -25.85 10.15
C ARG A 176 -6.83 -26.80 9.69
N VAL A 177 -7.17 -27.97 9.16
CA VAL A 177 -6.21 -28.89 8.53
C VAL A 177 -5.45 -28.22 7.38
N LEU A 178 -6.13 -27.44 6.53
CA LEU A 178 -5.47 -26.72 5.44
C LEU A 178 -4.52 -25.62 5.97
N GLU A 179 -4.91 -24.89 7.02
CA GLU A 179 -4.03 -23.92 7.69
C GLU A 179 -2.79 -24.59 8.29
N LEU A 180 -2.97 -25.71 9.00
CA LEU A 180 -1.88 -26.48 9.59
C LEU A 180 -0.95 -27.06 8.52
N SER A 181 -1.49 -27.48 7.36
CA SER A 181 -0.66 -27.96 6.25
C SER A 181 0.26 -26.87 5.68
N LEU A 182 -0.18 -25.62 5.68
CA LEU A 182 0.65 -24.48 5.28
C LEU A 182 1.75 -24.20 6.30
N GLU A 183 1.46 -24.35 7.60
CA GLU A 183 2.48 -24.23 8.65
C GLU A 183 3.53 -25.34 8.56
N GLU A 184 3.12 -26.59 8.35
CA GLU A 184 4.04 -27.74 8.20
C GLU A 184 4.93 -27.59 6.96
N ALA A 185 4.37 -27.12 5.84
CA ALA A 185 5.15 -26.79 4.65
C ALA A 185 6.25 -25.77 4.96
N ARG A 186 5.92 -24.69 5.68
CA ARG A 186 6.89 -23.67 6.08
C ARG A 186 7.93 -24.19 7.07
N GLN A 187 7.54 -25.04 8.02
CA GLN A 187 8.47 -25.64 8.99
C GLN A 187 9.49 -26.56 8.31
N LEU A 188 9.09 -27.25 7.25
CA LEU A 188 9.98 -28.06 6.42
C LEU A 188 10.75 -27.23 5.37
N GLY A 189 10.57 -25.91 5.33
CA GLY A 189 11.21 -25.01 4.36
C GLY A 189 10.65 -25.10 2.94
N HIS A 190 9.48 -25.72 2.76
CA HIS A 190 8.83 -25.87 1.47
C HIS A 190 7.92 -24.67 1.18
N ASN A 191 8.08 -24.07 0.00
CA ASN A 191 7.27 -22.93 -0.47
C ASN A 191 5.92 -23.32 -1.08
N TYR A 192 5.61 -24.62 -1.12
CA TYR A 192 4.39 -25.22 -1.68
C TYR A 192 3.72 -26.17 -0.69
N ILE A 193 2.43 -26.45 -0.91
CA ILE A 193 1.65 -27.42 -0.15
C ILE A 193 1.51 -28.71 -0.96
N GLY A 194 2.17 -29.77 -0.50
CA GLY A 194 2.13 -31.11 -1.07
C GLY A 194 1.15 -32.03 -0.34
N SER A 195 1.02 -33.25 -0.86
CA SER A 195 0.22 -34.32 -0.24
C SER A 195 0.69 -34.67 1.18
N GLU A 196 2.00 -34.60 1.40
CA GLU A 196 2.70 -34.81 2.66
C GLU A 196 2.34 -33.75 3.70
N HIS A 197 2.28 -32.48 3.30
CA HIS A 197 1.90 -31.39 4.20
C HIS A 197 0.43 -31.49 4.61
N LEU A 198 -0.44 -31.89 3.68
CA LEU A 198 -1.85 -32.17 3.98
C LEU A 198 -2.01 -33.30 4.99
N LEU A 199 -1.24 -34.38 4.86
CA LEU A 199 -1.24 -35.47 5.84
C LEU A 199 -0.68 -35.03 7.19
N LEU A 200 0.42 -34.26 7.22
CA LEU A 200 0.98 -33.72 8.47
C LEU A 200 0.01 -32.76 9.18
N GLY A 201 -0.68 -31.89 8.42
CA GLY A 201 -1.71 -31.01 8.95
C GLY A 201 -2.91 -31.78 9.52
N LEU A 202 -3.29 -32.89 8.88
CA LEU A 202 -4.35 -33.79 9.36
C LEU A 202 -3.98 -34.48 10.67
N LEU A 203 -2.73 -34.95 10.80
CA LEU A 203 -2.22 -35.57 12.02
C LEU A 203 -2.09 -34.56 13.16
N ARG A 204 -1.70 -33.31 12.85
CA ARG A 204 -1.54 -32.24 13.85
C ARG A 204 -2.88 -31.71 14.37
N GLU A 205 -3.93 -31.73 13.56
CA GLU A 205 -5.28 -31.40 14.04
C GLU A 205 -5.77 -32.39 15.09
N GLY A 206 -5.45 -33.69 14.93
CA GLY A 206 -5.52 -34.75 15.95
C GLY A 206 -6.91 -35.12 16.51
N GLU A 207 -7.89 -34.23 16.45
CA GLU A 207 -9.19 -34.37 17.11
C GLU A 207 -10.36 -34.61 16.14
N GLY A 208 -10.06 -34.86 14.86
CA GLY A 208 -11.05 -35.06 13.79
C GLY A 208 -11.53 -36.50 13.61
N VAL A 209 -12.55 -36.69 12.75
CA VAL A 209 -13.00 -38.04 12.38
C VAL A 209 -11.89 -38.82 11.67
N ALA A 210 -11.03 -38.13 10.91
CA ALA A 210 -9.87 -38.75 10.30
C ALA A 210 -8.90 -39.39 11.30
N ALA A 211 -8.65 -38.75 12.45
CA ALA A 211 -7.79 -39.30 13.48
C ALA A 211 -8.38 -40.60 14.05
N ARG A 212 -9.70 -40.59 14.32
CA ARG A 212 -10.43 -41.78 14.78
C ARG A 212 -10.42 -42.93 13.76
N VAL A 213 -10.52 -42.61 12.47
CA VAL A 213 -10.43 -43.61 11.38
C VAL A 213 -9.02 -44.22 11.34
N LEU A 214 -7.97 -43.41 11.48
CA LEU A 214 -6.59 -43.90 11.51
C LEU A 214 -6.34 -44.80 12.75
N GLU A 215 -6.86 -44.42 13.92
CA GLU A 215 -6.78 -45.22 15.15
C GLU A 215 -7.50 -46.57 15.01
N ASN A 216 -8.73 -46.59 14.47
CA ASN A 216 -9.49 -47.82 14.23
C ASN A 216 -8.79 -48.77 13.24
N LEU A 217 -8.04 -48.22 12.28
CA LEU A 217 -7.26 -48.97 11.31
C LEU A 217 -5.88 -49.38 11.86
N GLY A 218 -5.61 -49.13 13.15
CA GLY A 218 -4.38 -49.54 13.83
C GLY A 218 -3.15 -48.71 13.47
N ALA A 219 -3.34 -47.50 12.94
CA ALA A 219 -2.25 -46.65 12.50
C ALA A 219 -1.93 -45.55 13.52
N ASP A 220 -0.74 -45.62 14.11
CA ASP A 220 -0.26 -44.63 15.09
C ASP A 220 0.14 -43.31 14.39
N PRO A 221 -0.47 -42.16 14.74
CA PRO A 221 -0.13 -40.85 14.20
C PRO A 221 1.36 -40.49 14.29
N SER A 222 2.04 -40.93 15.35
CA SER A 222 3.46 -40.61 15.59
C SER A 222 4.38 -41.34 14.60
N ASN A 223 4.05 -42.59 14.29
CA ASN A 223 4.77 -43.41 13.31
C ASN A 223 4.55 -42.90 11.89
N ILE A 224 3.31 -42.50 11.55
CA ILE A 224 3.01 -41.89 10.25
C ILE A 224 3.81 -40.61 10.07
N ARG A 225 3.82 -39.70 11.07
CA ARG A 225 4.59 -38.44 11.00
C ARG A 225 6.08 -38.69 10.75
N THR A 226 6.67 -39.63 11.48
CA THR A 226 8.10 -39.97 11.36
C THR A 226 8.43 -40.50 9.95
N GLN A 227 7.58 -41.38 9.42
CA GLN A 227 7.75 -41.94 8.08
C GLN A 227 7.60 -40.88 6.97
N VAL A 228 6.64 -39.96 7.11
CA VAL A 228 6.48 -38.85 6.16
C VAL A 228 7.72 -37.96 6.15
N ILE A 229 8.23 -37.56 7.32
CA ILE A 229 9.43 -36.72 7.42
C ILE A 229 10.65 -37.43 6.82
N ARG A 230 10.80 -38.74 7.05
CA ARG A 230 11.90 -39.51 6.46
C ARG A 230 11.83 -39.55 4.93
N MET A 231 10.66 -39.86 4.36
CA MET A 231 10.48 -39.89 2.90
C MET A 231 10.61 -38.51 2.24
N VAL A 232 10.33 -37.44 2.99
CA VAL A 232 10.57 -36.06 2.55
C VAL A 232 12.06 -35.71 2.60
N GLY A 233 12.80 -36.15 3.63
CA GLY A 233 14.24 -35.95 3.75
C GLY A 233 15.06 -36.73 2.71
N GLU A 234 14.69 -37.97 2.43
CA GLU A 234 15.31 -38.81 1.39
C GLU A 234 15.10 -38.26 -0.03
N GLY A 235 14.10 -37.38 -0.24
CA GLY A 235 13.88 -36.69 -1.51
C GLY A 235 14.84 -35.52 -1.77
N ASN A 236 15.62 -35.10 -0.77
CA ASN A 236 16.56 -33.97 -0.84
C ASN A 236 18.03 -34.36 -0.68
N GLU A 237 18.35 -35.64 -0.46
CA GLU A 237 19.74 -36.12 -0.42
C GLU A 237 20.16 -36.69 -1.79
N VAL A 238 20.76 -35.82 -2.60
CA VAL A 238 21.60 -36.26 -3.72
C VAL A 238 22.85 -36.90 -3.11
N SER A 239 23.03 -38.19 -3.41
CA SER A 239 24.26 -38.96 -3.17
C SER A 239 25.50 -38.16 -3.58
N VAL A 240 26.32 -37.80 -2.60
CA VAL A 240 27.63 -37.17 -2.82
C VAL A 240 28.61 -38.27 -3.24
N VAL A 241 28.93 -38.31 -4.54
CA VAL A 241 30.13 -38.95 -5.07
C VAL A 241 31.04 -37.83 -5.58
N PRO A 242 32.34 -37.81 -5.25
CA PRO A 242 33.21 -36.70 -5.65
C PRO A 242 33.70 -36.91 -7.09
N GLY A 243 33.30 -36.04 -8.01
CA GLY A 243 33.89 -35.97 -9.35
C GLY A 243 33.09 -35.18 -10.39
N GLY A 244 33.60 -34.00 -10.74
CA GLY A 244 33.63 -33.43 -12.10
C GLY A 244 32.37 -33.30 -12.97
N SER A 245 31.96 -32.04 -13.17
CA SER A 245 31.33 -31.42 -14.36
C SER A 245 29.84 -31.66 -14.71
N THR A 246 29.17 -30.51 -14.90
CA THR A 246 28.10 -30.17 -15.86
C THR A 246 26.89 -31.10 -16.00
N GLY A 247 25.74 -30.64 -15.49
CA GLY A 247 24.45 -31.26 -15.75
C GLY A 247 23.26 -30.48 -15.18
N ASN A 248 22.82 -29.47 -15.92
CA ASN A 248 21.46 -28.90 -16.03
C ASN A 248 20.37 -29.52 -15.11
N THR A 249 20.12 -28.92 -13.94
CA THR A 249 18.90 -29.17 -13.16
C THR A 249 17.99 -27.96 -13.28
N LYS A 250 17.09 -27.98 -14.27
CA LYS A 250 16.03 -26.96 -14.43
C LYS A 250 15.10 -27.01 -13.22
N MET A 251 15.09 -25.95 -12.41
CA MET A 251 14.18 -25.76 -11.29
C MET A 251 12.85 -25.15 -11.78
N PRO A 252 11.70 -25.84 -11.65
CA PRO A 252 10.41 -25.37 -12.19
C PRO A 252 9.89 -24.08 -11.55
N THR A 253 10.26 -23.81 -10.30
CA THR A 253 9.78 -22.66 -9.52
C THR A 253 10.36 -21.32 -9.96
N LEU A 254 11.54 -21.33 -10.61
CA LEU A 254 12.21 -20.14 -11.12
C LEU A 254 11.69 -19.71 -12.49
N GLU A 255 11.08 -20.63 -13.26
CA GLU A 255 10.48 -20.34 -14.57
C GLU A 255 9.05 -19.79 -14.46
N GLU A 256 8.32 -20.11 -13.39
CA GLU A 256 6.91 -19.73 -13.22
C GLU A 256 6.74 -18.31 -12.63
N TYR A 257 7.74 -17.81 -11.89
CA TYR A 257 7.70 -16.50 -11.22
C TYR A 257 8.94 -15.63 -11.46
N GLY A 258 9.91 -16.11 -12.24
CA GLY A 258 11.14 -15.39 -12.58
C GLY A 258 11.39 -15.38 -14.08
N THR A 259 11.93 -14.28 -14.59
CA THR A 259 12.45 -14.21 -15.96
C THR A 259 13.89 -14.71 -15.94
N ASN A 260 14.15 -15.83 -16.60
CA ASN A 260 15.51 -16.37 -16.71
C ASN A 260 16.30 -15.55 -17.76
N LEU A 261 17.06 -14.57 -17.29
CA LEU A 261 17.85 -13.67 -18.15
C LEU A 261 18.95 -14.40 -18.93
N THR A 262 19.48 -15.51 -18.38
CA THR A 262 20.45 -16.38 -19.07
C THR A 262 19.83 -17.03 -20.30
N LYS A 263 18.55 -17.44 -20.22
CA LYS A 263 17.80 -17.96 -21.36
C LYS A 263 17.39 -16.89 -22.37
N LEU A 264 17.04 -15.69 -21.91
CA LEU A 264 16.77 -14.56 -22.83
C LEU A 264 18.03 -14.16 -23.61
N ALA A 265 19.20 -14.29 -23.00
CA ALA A 265 20.49 -14.11 -23.67
C ALA A 265 20.85 -15.30 -24.60
N GLU A 266 20.32 -16.50 -24.33
CA GLU A 266 20.46 -17.68 -25.21
C GLU A 266 19.40 -17.73 -26.33
N GLU A 267 18.29 -17.00 -26.21
CA GLU A 267 17.24 -16.94 -27.21
C GLU A 267 17.70 -16.15 -28.44
N LEU A 268 17.28 -16.63 -29.62
CA LEU A 268 17.57 -15.98 -30.88
C LEU A 268 17.03 -14.54 -30.90
N PRO A 269 17.72 -13.59 -31.53
CA PRO A 269 17.30 -12.19 -31.63
C PRO A 269 15.90 -12.11 -32.24
N GLU A 270 15.12 -11.09 -31.84
CA GLU A 270 13.70 -11.00 -32.19
C GLU A 270 13.46 -11.10 -33.71
N GLU A 271 14.35 -10.50 -34.52
CA GLU A 271 14.34 -10.58 -35.99
C GLU A 271 14.45 -12.03 -36.50
N ALA A 272 15.32 -12.86 -35.91
CA ALA A 272 15.47 -14.26 -36.29
C ALA A 272 14.26 -15.11 -35.87
N ARG A 273 13.59 -14.76 -34.76
CA ARG A 273 12.42 -15.48 -34.25
C ARG A 273 11.18 -15.25 -35.11
N GLU A 274 11.03 -14.07 -35.69
CA GLU A 274 9.96 -13.78 -36.65
C GLU A 274 10.16 -14.56 -37.95
N LEU A 275 11.39 -14.57 -38.48
CA LEU A 275 11.74 -15.33 -39.67
C LEU A 275 11.57 -16.85 -39.48
N GLU A 276 11.84 -17.38 -38.28
CA GLU A 276 11.62 -18.80 -37.97
C GLU A 276 10.13 -19.18 -37.94
N LYS A 277 9.25 -18.28 -37.45
CA LYS A 277 7.80 -18.46 -37.54
C LYS A 277 7.32 -18.47 -38.99
N GLU A 278 7.84 -17.56 -39.81
CA GLU A 278 7.53 -17.50 -41.24
C GLU A 278 8.01 -18.77 -41.97
N LEU A 279 9.25 -19.22 -41.70
CA LEU A 279 9.79 -20.46 -42.24
C LEU A 279 8.92 -21.67 -41.90
N ARG A 280 8.37 -21.73 -40.67
CA ARG A 280 7.48 -22.81 -40.24
C ARG A 280 6.15 -22.81 -41.02
N GLN A 281 5.61 -21.62 -41.30
CA GLN A 281 4.39 -21.48 -42.12
C GLN A 281 4.63 -21.86 -43.58
N ILE A 282 5.77 -21.45 -44.15
CA ILE A 282 6.16 -21.80 -45.53
C ILE A 282 6.42 -23.30 -45.65
N THR A 283 7.10 -23.91 -44.68
CA THR A 283 7.35 -25.36 -44.67
C THR A 283 6.04 -26.16 -44.64
N LYS A 284 5.06 -25.71 -43.85
CA LYS A 284 3.73 -26.31 -43.80
C LYS A 284 3.01 -26.18 -45.15
N SER A 285 3.00 -24.97 -45.72
CA SER A 285 2.37 -24.68 -47.02
C SER A 285 3.01 -25.46 -48.16
N LYS A 286 4.34 -25.63 -48.13
CA LYS A 286 5.09 -26.45 -49.08
C LYS A 286 4.68 -27.92 -48.99
N ASN A 287 4.59 -28.47 -47.78
CA ASN A 287 4.16 -29.84 -47.56
C ASN A 287 2.70 -30.07 -48.00
N GLU A 288 1.84 -29.06 -47.86
CA GLU A 288 0.46 -29.08 -48.39
C GLU A 288 0.44 -29.04 -49.92
N ALA A 289 1.23 -28.16 -50.55
CA ALA A 289 1.36 -28.08 -52.01
C ALA A 289 1.89 -29.39 -52.64
N VAL A 290 2.86 -30.03 -51.98
CA VAL A 290 3.38 -31.36 -52.37
C VAL A 290 2.29 -32.42 -52.25
N ARG A 291 1.46 -32.38 -51.21
CA ARG A 291 0.32 -33.31 -51.04
C ARG A 291 -0.77 -33.09 -52.08
N SER A 292 -1.00 -31.85 -52.50
CA SER A 292 -1.96 -31.52 -53.56
C SER A 292 -1.40 -31.67 -54.98
N GLN A 293 -0.17 -32.20 -55.14
CA GLN A 293 0.52 -32.38 -56.41
C GLN A 293 0.72 -31.08 -57.22
N ASP A 294 0.75 -29.93 -56.53
CA ASP A 294 1.02 -28.62 -57.12
C ASP A 294 2.53 -28.34 -57.05
N PHE A 295 3.25 -28.83 -58.06
CA PHE A 295 4.71 -28.83 -58.07
C PHE A 295 5.33 -27.46 -58.39
N GLU A 296 4.61 -26.58 -59.10
CA GLU A 296 5.06 -25.21 -59.37
C GLU A 296 5.08 -24.40 -58.07
N LYS A 297 3.97 -24.40 -57.33
CA LYS A 297 3.87 -23.72 -56.04
C LYS A 297 4.81 -24.31 -54.99
N ALA A 298 5.01 -25.63 -55.01
CA ALA A 298 5.99 -26.28 -54.13
C ALA A 298 7.44 -25.86 -54.45
N GLY A 299 7.74 -25.53 -55.70
CA GLY A 299 9.02 -24.97 -56.14
C GLY A 299 9.27 -23.58 -55.56
N GLU A 300 8.32 -22.66 -55.74
CA GLU A 300 8.42 -21.29 -55.21
C GLU A 300 8.57 -21.26 -53.69
N LEU A 301 7.78 -22.08 -52.98
CA LEU A 301 7.86 -22.18 -51.51
C LEU A 301 9.18 -22.80 -51.03
N ARG A 302 9.81 -23.66 -51.84
CA ARG A 302 11.13 -24.22 -51.54
C ARG A 302 12.22 -23.17 -51.71
N ASP A 303 12.16 -22.35 -52.76
CA ASP A 303 13.14 -21.28 -52.98
C ASP A 303 13.05 -20.23 -51.85
N ARG A 304 11.83 -19.89 -51.43
CA ARG A 304 11.61 -19.00 -50.29
C ARG A 304 12.05 -19.60 -48.95
N GLU A 305 11.89 -20.91 -48.76
CA GLU A 305 12.42 -21.63 -47.59
C GLU A 305 13.96 -21.54 -47.53
N ILE A 306 14.64 -21.66 -48.66
CA ILE A 306 16.11 -21.54 -48.75
C ILE A 306 16.55 -20.12 -48.40
N GLU A 307 15.86 -19.11 -48.93
CA GLU A 307 16.16 -17.70 -48.67
C GLU A 307 16.00 -17.34 -47.18
N LEU A 308 14.87 -17.71 -46.56
CA LEU A 308 14.63 -17.48 -45.14
C LEU A 308 15.65 -18.21 -44.25
N ARG A 309 16.03 -19.44 -44.62
CA ARG A 309 17.10 -20.17 -43.90
C ARG A 309 18.42 -19.43 -43.98
N ALA A 310 18.79 -18.91 -45.15
CA ALA A 310 20.01 -18.14 -45.33
C ALA A 310 20.04 -16.85 -44.48
N GLN A 311 18.89 -16.15 -44.39
CA GLN A 311 18.76 -14.95 -43.56
C GLN A 311 18.88 -15.27 -42.05
N ILE A 312 18.23 -16.34 -41.59
CA ILE A 312 18.34 -16.80 -40.19
C ILE A 312 19.78 -17.16 -39.85
N THR A 313 20.50 -17.86 -40.74
CA THR A 313 21.91 -18.20 -40.51
C THR A 313 22.80 -16.98 -40.48
N ALA A 314 22.56 -15.97 -41.33
CA ALA A 314 23.35 -14.73 -41.34
C ALA A 314 23.16 -13.91 -40.05
N ILE A 315 21.93 -13.82 -39.54
CA ILE A 315 21.63 -13.16 -38.27
C ILE A 315 22.30 -13.90 -37.10
N GLN A 316 22.23 -15.24 -37.10
CA GLN A 316 22.90 -16.07 -36.09
C GLN A 316 24.43 -15.95 -36.11
N GLU A 317 25.03 -15.81 -37.28
CA GLU A 317 26.48 -15.60 -37.41
C GLU A 317 26.88 -14.21 -36.91
N LYS A 318 26.11 -13.18 -37.25
CA LYS A 318 26.33 -11.81 -36.76
C LYS A 318 26.23 -11.70 -35.23
N ASP A 319 25.25 -12.37 -34.63
CA ASP A 319 25.10 -12.44 -33.18
C ASP A 319 26.23 -13.21 -32.50
N LYS A 320 26.69 -14.31 -33.12
CA LYS A 320 27.85 -15.04 -32.62
C LYS A 320 29.13 -14.21 -32.69
N GLU A 321 29.31 -13.41 -33.73
CA GLU A 321 30.44 -12.48 -33.84
C GLU A 321 30.38 -11.38 -32.79
N MET A 322 29.20 -10.80 -32.53
CA MET A 322 28.99 -9.84 -31.43
C MET A 322 29.27 -10.47 -30.06
N ASN A 323 28.68 -11.63 -29.77
CA ASN A 323 28.88 -12.33 -28.50
C ASN A 323 30.33 -12.78 -28.29
N LYS A 324 31.07 -13.07 -29.38
CA LYS A 324 32.49 -13.43 -29.31
C LYS A 324 33.37 -12.20 -29.05
N ALA A 325 33.02 -11.03 -29.60
CA ALA A 325 33.66 -9.77 -29.27
C ALA A 325 33.41 -9.35 -27.80
N GLU A 326 32.25 -9.69 -27.24
CA GLU A 326 31.94 -9.48 -25.81
C GLU A 326 32.64 -10.49 -24.89
N ALA A 327 32.77 -11.75 -25.30
CA ALA A 327 33.48 -12.78 -24.54
C ALA A 327 35.00 -12.54 -24.47
N GLU A 328 35.60 -11.92 -25.49
CA GLU A 328 37.02 -11.51 -25.46
C GLU A 328 37.28 -10.31 -24.52
N ALA A 329 36.23 -9.64 -24.03
CA ALA A 329 36.31 -8.53 -23.07
C ALA A 329 36.19 -8.94 -21.58
N GLY A 330 35.91 -10.20 -21.25
CA GLY A 330 35.90 -10.66 -19.86
C GLY A 330 35.25 -12.02 -19.66
N ASP A 331 36.00 -12.94 -19.04
CA ASP A 331 35.58 -14.29 -18.66
C ASP A 331 34.51 -14.25 -17.55
N GLY A 332 33.25 -14.51 -17.93
CA GLY A 332 32.13 -14.68 -17.02
C GLY A 332 30.81 -14.57 -17.77
N GLY A 333 29.95 -15.59 -17.69
CA GLY A 333 28.60 -15.57 -18.29
C GLY A 333 27.75 -14.37 -17.82
N PRO A 334 26.51 -14.19 -18.32
CA PRO A 334 25.75 -12.97 -18.08
C PRO A 334 25.60 -12.69 -16.58
N VAL A 335 26.32 -11.66 -16.12
CA VAL A 335 26.37 -11.26 -14.72
C VAL A 335 25.18 -10.35 -14.47
N VAL A 336 24.30 -10.74 -13.55
CA VAL A 336 23.24 -9.86 -13.08
C VAL A 336 23.89 -8.70 -12.34
N THR A 337 23.78 -7.51 -12.90
CA THR A 337 24.35 -6.29 -12.34
C THR A 337 23.39 -5.67 -11.33
N GLU A 338 23.89 -4.75 -10.50
CA GLU A 338 23.04 -3.98 -9.58
C GLU A 338 21.93 -3.21 -10.33
N VAL A 339 22.20 -2.78 -11.57
CA VAL A 339 21.28 -2.05 -12.44
C VAL A 339 20.07 -2.91 -12.83
N ASP A 340 20.28 -4.20 -13.12
CA ASP A 340 19.22 -5.13 -13.50
C ASP A 340 18.23 -5.34 -12.35
N ILE A 341 18.76 -5.47 -11.12
CA ILE A 341 17.95 -5.62 -9.91
C ILE A 341 17.17 -4.32 -9.64
N GLN A 342 17.81 -3.17 -9.79
CA GLN A 342 17.15 -1.86 -9.60
C GLN A 342 15.99 -1.65 -10.59
N HIS A 343 16.16 -2.02 -11.86
CA HIS A 343 15.10 -1.90 -12.87
C HIS A 343 13.87 -2.76 -12.53
N ILE A 344 14.08 -3.99 -12.08
CA ILE A 344 12.98 -4.89 -11.67
C ILE A 344 12.25 -4.33 -10.44
N VAL A 345 12.98 -3.91 -9.41
CA VAL A 345 12.37 -3.36 -8.19
C VAL A 345 11.66 -2.04 -8.50
N SER A 346 12.20 -1.20 -9.39
CA SER A 346 11.55 0.02 -9.83
C SER A 346 10.26 -0.26 -10.62
N SER A 347 10.28 -1.25 -11.51
CA SER A 347 9.09 -1.69 -12.25
C SER A 347 7.97 -2.20 -11.32
N TRP A 348 8.31 -2.95 -10.28
CA TRP A 348 7.33 -3.47 -9.32
C TRP A 348 6.79 -2.43 -8.36
N THR A 349 7.64 -1.51 -7.92
CA THR A 349 7.28 -0.51 -6.89
C THR A 349 6.83 0.82 -7.48
N GLY A 350 7.10 1.08 -8.76
CA GLY A 350 6.93 2.38 -9.40
C GLY A 350 7.93 3.44 -8.91
N ILE A 351 8.92 3.06 -8.09
CA ILE A 351 9.82 3.98 -7.40
C ILE A 351 11.26 3.71 -7.83
N PRO A 352 12.02 4.71 -8.29
CA PRO A 352 13.43 4.54 -8.64
C PRO A 352 14.25 4.08 -7.43
N VAL A 353 15.00 2.99 -7.58
CA VAL A 353 15.78 2.36 -6.48
C VAL A 353 17.27 2.66 -6.61
N GLU A 354 17.63 3.63 -7.44
CA GLU A 354 19.00 4.06 -7.63
C GLU A 354 19.57 4.52 -6.28
N LYS A 355 20.71 3.92 -5.87
CA LYS A 355 21.55 4.52 -4.84
C LYS A 355 22.18 5.75 -5.47
N VAL A 356 21.78 6.94 -5.04
CA VAL A 356 22.40 8.25 -5.33
C VAL A 356 23.24 8.18 -6.61
N SER A 357 22.57 7.95 -7.74
CA SER A 357 23.22 8.02 -9.03
C SER A 357 23.70 9.47 -9.22
N THR A 358 24.63 9.69 -10.15
CA THR A 358 24.97 11.06 -10.57
C THR A 358 23.69 11.83 -10.94
N ASP A 359 22.74 11.14 -11.56
CA ASP A 359 21.49 11.70 -12.03
C ASP A 359 20.53 12.04 -10.87
N GLU A 360 20.44 11.19 -9.84
CA GLU A 360 19.66 11.50 -8.64
C GLU A 360 20.28 12.64 -7.83
N SER A 361 21.61 12.69 -7.73
CA SER A 361 22.32 13.79 -7.07
C SER A 361 22.02 15.12 -7.76
N ASP A 362 22.15 15.15 -9.08
CA ASP A 362 21.87 16.33 -9.90
C ASP A 362 20.40 16.73 -9.81
N ARG A 363 19.48 15.76 -9.77
CA ARG A 363 18.06 15.99 -9.50
C ARG A 363 17.89 16.65 -8.14
N LEU A 364 18.47 16.12 -7.07
CA LEU A 364 18.32 16.71 -5.73
C LEU A 364 18.94 18.10 -5.61
N LEU A 365 20.01 18.40 -6.37
CA LEU A 365 20.59 19.73 -6.46
C LEU A 365 19.64 20.73 -7.16
N LYS A 366 18.93 20.28 -8.20
CA LYS A 366 17.94 21.07 -8.96
C LYS A 366 16.51 21.00 -8.38
N MET A 367 16.36 20.50 -7.16
CA MET A 367 15.06 20.36 -6.50
C MET A 367 14.37 21.71 -6.31
N GLU A 368 15.12 22.73 -5.89
CA GLU A 368 14.59 24.07 -5.65
C GLU A 368 13.99 24.65 -6.93
N GLU A 369 14.76 24.66 -8.03
CA GLU A 369 14.31 25.11 -9.35
C GLU A 369 13.07 24.36 -9.85
N THR A 370 13.00 23.05 -9.61
CA THR A 370 11.86 22.25 -10.08
C THR A 370 10.60 22.53 -9.27
N LEU A 371 10.72 22.66 -7.94
CA LEU A 371 9.59 23.01 -7.08
C LEU A 371 9.10 24.44 -7.36
N HIS A 372 10.00 25.36 -7.72
CA HIS A 372 9.66 26.74 -8.08
C HIS A 372 8.79 26.88 -9.33
N LYS A 373 8.83 25.93 -10.25
CA LYS A 373 7.93 25.92 -11.43
C LYS A 373 6.46 25.79 -11.04
N ARG A 374 6.18 25.23 -9.85
CA ARG A 374 4.83 24.91 -9.39
C ARG A 374 4.42 25.69 -8.14
N VAL A 375 5.38 26.02 -7.28
CA VAL A 375 5.15 26.75 -6.02
C VAL A 375 5.72 28.16 -6.15
N ILE A 376 4.83 29.13 -6.24
CA ILE A 376 5.16 30.54 -6.45
C ILE A 376 5.19 31.30 -5.12
N GLY A 377 6.18 32.18 -4.95
CA GLY A 377 6.27 33.13 -3.84
C GLY A 377 6.69 32.53 -2.50
N GLN A 378 7.15 31.27 -2.43
CA GLN A 378 7.49 30.58 -1.18
C GLN A 378 8.95 30.05 -1.18
N ASP A 379 9.90 30.88 -1.58
CA ASP A 379 11.31 30.51 -1.78
C ASP A 379 11.98 29.97 -0.51
N GLU A 380 11.77 30.63 0.62
CA GLU A 380 12.37 30.20 1.88
C GLU A 380 11.83 28.83 2.34
N ALA A 381 10.56 28.54 2.05
CA ALA A 381 9.95 27.24 2.33
C ALA A 381 10.57 26.14 1.46
N VAL A 382 10.71 26.40 0.15
CA VAL A 382 11.30 25.46 -0.81
C VAL A 382 12.77 25.19 -0.48
N ILE A 383 13.56 26.22 -0.15
CA ILE A 383 14.97 26.09 0.24
C ILE A 383 15.12 25.26 1.52
N ALA A 384 14.32 25.55 2.55
CA ALA A 384 14.40 24.85 3.83
C ALA A 384 14.07 23.35 3.68
N ILE A 385 13.02 23.02 2.92
CA ILE A 385 12.63 21.63 2.65
C ILE A 385 13.69 20.92 1.81
N SER A 386 14.16 21.55 0.73
CA SER A 386 15.19 20.98 -0.14
C SER A 386 16.47 20.68 0.63
N ARG A 387 16.85 21.55 1.57
CA ARG A 387 17.98 21.33 2.48
C ARG A 387 17.74 20.12 3.40
N ALA A 388 16.57 20.01 4.01
CA ALA A 388 16.24 18.91 4.90
C ALA A 388 16.22 17.55 4.19
N ILE A 389 15.64 17.48 2.99
CA ILE A 389 15.60 16.25 2.19
C ILE A 389 17.00 15.86 1.72
N ARG A 390 17.82 16.83 1.26
CA ARG A 390 19.23 16.57 0.91
C ARG A 390 20.00 15.97 2.08
N ARG A 391 19.87 16.52 3.30
CA ARG A 391 20.51 15.97 4.52
C ARG A 391 20.09 14.53 4.80
N ALA A 392 18.81 14.20 4.62
CA ALA A 392 18.30 12.85 4.81
C ALA A 392 18.88 11.88 3.77
N ARG A 393 18.94 12.28 2.50
CA ARG A 393 19.41 11.41 1.42
C ARG A 393 20.90 11.08 1.50
N VAL A 394 21.73 12.04 1.92
CA VAL A 394 23.18 11.80 2.13
C VAL A 394 23.49 10.99 3.39
N GLY A 395 22.47 10.52 4.13
CA GLY A 395 22.64 9.67 5.31
C GLY A 395 23.12 10.40 6.57
N LEU A 396 23.06 11.74 6.60
CA LEU A 396 23.41 12.53 7.80
C LEU A 396 22.29 12.51 8.87
N LYS A 397 21.14 11.93 8.54
CA LYS A 397 20.00 11.80 9.44
C LYS A 397 19.96 10.41 10.10
N ASN A 398 19.39 10.35 11.30
CA ASN A 398 19.13 9.08 11.98
C ASN A 398 18.19 8.17 11.13
N PRO A 399 18.61 6.94 10.76
CA PRO A 399 17.84 6.02 9.91
C PRO A 399 16.62 5.40 10.61
N ASN A 400 16.44 5.64 11.91
CA ASN A 400 15.24 5.24 12.63
C ASN A 400 14.12 6.27 12.54
N ARG A 401 14.34 7.42 11.90
CA ARG A 401 13.34 8.48 11.78
C ARG A 401 12.78 8.51 10.35
N PRO A 402 11.59 9.10 10.13
CA PRO A 402 11.07 9.40 8.79
C PRO A 402 12.07 10.20 7.96
N ILE A 403 11.95 10.22 6.63
CA ILE A 403 12.88 10.94 5.73
C ILE A 403 12.98 12.40 6.13
N ALA A 404 11.83 13.06 6.29
CA ALA A 404 11.73 14.42 6.80
C ALA A 404 10.41 14.63 7.53
N SER A 405 10.41 15.51 8.53
CA SER A 405 9.21 15.93 9.26
C SER A 405 9.13 17.46 9.32
N PHE A 406 8.01 17.99 8.83
CA PHE A 406 7.79 19.42 8.67
C PHE A 406 6.47 19.87 9.27
N ILE A 407 6.45 21.06 9.86
CA ILE A 407 5.21 21.79 10.13
C ILE A 407 5.14 23.04 9.23
N PHE A 408 4.03 23.19 8.51
CA PHE A 408 3.74 24.27 7.58
C PHE A 408 2.76 25.23 8.26
N SER A 409 3.26 26.37 8.71
CA SER A 409 2.48 27.43 9.36
C SER A 409 2.23 28.59 8.40
N GLY A 410 1.03 29.16 8.41
CA GLY A 410 0.65 30.28 7.54
C GLY A 410 -0.87 30.45 7.38
N PRO A 411 -1.36 31.47 6.66
CA PRO A 411 -2.77 31.57 6.33
C PRO A 411 -3.20 30.51 5.30
N THR A 412 -4.51 30.40 5.05
CA THR A 412 -5.05 29.46 4.05
C THR A 412 -4.82 29.97 2.63
N GLY A 413 -4.62 29.07 1.67
CA GLY A 413 -4.52 29.43 0.24
C GLY A 413 -3.19 30.03 -0.21
N VAL A 414 -2.13 29.93 0.59
CA VAL A 414 -0.76 30.39 0.25
C VAL A 414 0.14 29.30 -0.35
N GLY A 415 -0.34 28.05 -0.47
CA GLY A 415 0.39 26.97 -1.14
C GLY A 415 0.91 25.83 -0.25
N LYS A 416 0.53 25.75 1.03
CA LYS A 416 0.95 24.65 1.94
C LYS A 416 0.68 23.24 1.37
N SER A 417 -0.57 22.98 0.99
CA SER A 417 -0.96 21.69 0.43
C SER A 417 -0.42 21.48 -0.98
N GLU A 418 -0.19 22.57 -1.72
CA GLU A 418 0.36 22.49 -3.08
C GLU A 418 1.84 22.09 -3.05
N LEU A 419 2.62 22.64 -2.11
CA LEU A 419 3.99 22.22 -1.88
C LEU A 419 4.07 20.75 -1.47
N ALA A 420 3.15 20.25 -0.65
CA ALA A 420 3.08 18.83 -0.30
C ALA A 420 2.84 17.93 -1.52
N LYS A 421 1.93 18.31 -2.43
CA LYS A 421 1.70 17.59 -3.69
C LYS A 421 2.89 17.65 -4.63
N ALA A 422 3.50 18.83 -4.78
CA ALA A 422 4.69 19.03 -5.58
C ALA A 422 5.85 18.15 -5.08
N LEU A 423 6.01 18.03 -3.76
CA LEU A 423 6.98 17.13 -3.15
C LEU A 423 6.65 15.65 -3.38
N ALA A 424 5.38 15.24 -3.33
CA ALA A 424 4.99 13.87 -3.63
C ALA A 424 5.31 13.51 -5.09
N ALA A 425 4.94 14.36 -6.03
CA ALA A 425 5.25 14.20 -7.44
C ALA A 425 6.77 14.19 -7.70
N TYR A 426 7.51 15.10 -7.07
CA TYR A 426 8.94 15.23 -7.29
C TYR A 426 9.74 14.10 -6.67
N TYR A 427 9.44 13.71 -5.43
CA TYR A 427 10.26 12.78 -4.65
C TYR A 427 9.81 11.33 -4.83
N PHE A 428 8.51 11.06 -4.92
CA PHE A 428 7.95 9.72 -5.08
C PHE A 428 7.44 9.43 -6.49
N GLY A 429 7.52 10.40 -7.41
CA GLY A 429 7.16 10.24 -8.83
C GLY A 429 5.68 10.40 -9.14
N SER A 430 4.81 10.55 -8.13
CA SER A 430 3.36 10.70 -8.34
C SER A 430 2.72 11.56 -7.25
N GLU A 431 1.76 12.42 -7.63
CA GLU A 431 0.92 13.14 -6.68
C GLU A 431 0.04 12.21 -5.84
N GLU A 432 -0.29 11.02 -6.36
CA GLU A 432 -1.08 10.01 -5.66
C GLU A 432 -0.29 9.27 -4.59
N ALA A 433 1.03 9.45 -4.54
CA ALA A 433 1.89 8.99 -3.46
C ALA A 433 1.82 9.95 -2.25
N MET A 434 0.59 10.38 -1.91
CA MET A 434 0.29 11.22 -0.77
C MET A 434 -0.95 10.70 -0.05
N ILE A 435 -0.81 10.46 1.26
CA ILE A 435 -1.91 10.16 2.18
C ILE A 435 -2.29 11.45 2.88
N ARG A 436 -3.51 11.94 2.67
CA ARG A 436 -4.04 13.13 3.33
C ARG A 436 -5.02 12.74 4.43
N LEU A 437 -4.83 13.31 5.62
CA LEU A 437 -5.70 13.13 6.78
C LEU A 437 -6.11 14.51 7.31
N ASP A 438 -7.41 14.76 7.40
CA ASP A 438 -7.95 15.99 8.00
C ASP A 438 -8.08 15.80 9.52
N MET A 439 -7.36 16.61 10.30
CA MET A 439 -7.36 16.47 11.76
C MET A 439 -8.65 16.94 12.42
N SER A 440 -9.52 17.65 11.69
CA SER A 440 -10.89 17.92 12.13
C SER A 440 -11.72 16.64 12.29
N GLU A 441 -11.39 15.55 11.59
CA GLU A 441 -12.03 14.24 11.79
C GLU A 441 -11.56 13.54 13.08
N PHE A 442 -10.44 13.99 13.66
CA PHE A 442 -9.75 13.35 14.78
C PHE A 442 -9.72 14.21 16.06
N MET A 443 -10.71 15.08 16.21
CA MET A 443 -10.85 15.96 17.39
C MET A 443 -11.20 15.20 18.66
N GLU A 444 -11.86 14.04 18.53
CA GLU A 444 -12.42 13.30 19.66
C GLU A 444 -11.63 12.02 19.93
N ARG A 445 -11.44 11.65 21.20
CA ARG A 445 -10.64 10.49 21.61
C ARG A 445 -10.99 9.18 20.91
N HIS A 446 -12.28 8.91 20.66
CA HIS A 446 -12.71 7.66 20.04
C HIS A 446 -12.49 7.63 18.51
N THR A 447 -12.35 8.79 17.87
CA THR A 447 -12.02 8.90 16.44
C THR A 447 -10.55 8.61 16.18
N VAL A 448 -9.66 8.88 17.15
CA VAL A 448 -8.22 8.55 17.08
C VAL A 448 -7.99 7.05 16.85
N SER A 449 -8.83 6.20 17.44
CA SER A 449 -8.79 4.75 17.20
C SER A 449 -8.98 4.38 15.73
N LYS A 450 -9.59 5.22 14.88
CA LYS A 450 -9.68 4.95 13.44
C LYS A 450 -8.33 5.07 12.72
N LEU A 451 -7.39 5.88 13.24
CA LEU A 451 -6.05 6.03 12.65
C LEU A 451 -5.19 4.77 12.81
N ILE A 452 -5.23 4.18 14.00
CA ILE A 452 -4.45 3.00 14.37
C ILE A 452 -5.22 1.70 14.13
N GLY A 453 -6.55 1.72 14.30
CA GLY A 453 -7.43 0.56 14.30
C GLY A 453 -8.25 0.48 15.58
N SER A 454 -9.50 0.02 15.50
CA SER A 454 -10.34 -0.19 16.69
C SER A 454 -9.66 -1.21 17.62
N PRO A 455 -9.72 -1.04 18.95
CA PRO A 455 -9.20 -2.03 19.89
C PRO A 455 -10.05 -3.33 19.88
N PRO A 456 -9.52 -4.46 20.39
CA PRO A 456 -10.28 -5.72 20.48
C PRO A 456 -11.62 -5.53 21.18
N GLY A 457 -12.70 -6.02 20.55
CA GLY A 457 -14.07 -5.96 21.09
C GLY A 457 -14.96 -4.81 20.57
N TYR A 458 -14.44 -3.94 19.70
CA TYR A 458 -15.22 -2.86 19.07
C TYR A 458 -15.55 -3.18 17.60
N VAL A 459 -16.67 -2.63 17.10
CA VAL A 459 -17.04 -2.73 15.68
C VAL A 459 -15.92 -2.09 14.84
N GLY A 460 -15.49 -2.77 13.79
CA GLY A 460 -14.33 -2.36 12.98
C GLY A 460 -12.98 -2.89 13.47
N TYR A 461 -12.92 -3.71 14.52
CA TYR A 461 -11.66 -4.38 14.94
C TYR A 461 -11.00 -5.17 13.80
N THR A 462 -11.77 -5.72 12.86
CA THR A 462 -11.21 -6.45 11.71
C THR A 462 -10.58 -5.54 10.66
N GLU A 463 -11.01 -4.28 10.58
CA GLU A 463 -10.42 -3.26 9.72
C GLU A 463 -9.15 -2.74 10.40
N GLY A 464 -8.05 -2.58 9.66
CA GLY A 464 -6.83 -1.96 10.22
C GLY A 464 -7.01 -0.45 10.32
N GLY A 465 -6.07 0.24 10.96
CA GLY A 465 -6.10 1.70 11.02
C GLY A 465 -6.00 2.36 9.65
N GLN A 466 -6.66 3.50 9.48
CA GLN A 466 -6.63 4.28 8.25
C GLN A 466 -5.20 4.72 7.91
N LEU A 467 -4.42 5.17 8.90
CA LEU A 467 -3.04 5.59 8.70
C LEU A 467 -2.11 4.37 8.60
N THR A 468 -2.24 3.41 9.52
CA THR A 468 -1.36 2.22 9.58
C THR A 468 -1.49 1.37 8.31
N GLU A 469 -2.70 1.09 7.83
CA GLU A 469 -2.88 0.31 6.60
C GLU A 469 -2.50 1.07 5.34
N ALA A 470 -2.73 2.39 5.28
CA ALA A 470 -2.34 3.19 4.11
C ALA A 470 -0.82 3.21 3.93
N VAL A 471 -0.07 3.48 5.00
CA VAL A 471 1.40 3.48 4.97
C VAL A 471 1.95 2.07 4.79
N ARG A 472 1.32 1.04 5.39
CA ARG A 472 1.72 -0.35 5.17
C ARG A 472 1.59 -0.79 3.71
N ARG A 473 0.57 -0.30 2.99
CA ARG A 473 0.38 -0.59 1.56
C ARG A 473 1.33 0.19 0.66
N ARG A 474 1.64 1.43 1.02
CA ARG A 474 2.54 2.32 0.28
C ARG A 474 3.50 3.01 1.26
N PRO A 475 4.63 2.37 1.62
CA PRO A 475 5.56 2.89 2.62
C PRO A 475 6.37 4.10 2.16
N TYR A 476 6.46 4.31 0.84
CA TYR A 476 7.09 5.47 0.21
C TYR A 476 5.99 6.47 -0.18
N THR A 477 5.69 7.39 0.72
CA THR A 477 4.57 8.31 0.55
C THR A 477 4.75 9.56 1.40
N VAL A 478 4.15 10.67 0.95
CA VAL A 478 3.96 11.86 1.77
C VAL A 478 2.75 11.63 2.66
N VAL A 479 2.89 11.79 3.98
CA VAL A 479 1.77 11.77 4.92
C VAL A 479 1.48 13.20 5.35
N LEU A 480 0.35 13.73 4.88
CA LEU A 480 -0.12 15.09 5.12
C LEU A 480 -1.20 15.09 6.22
N PHE A 481 -0.88 15.64 7.38
CA PHE A 481 -1.82 15.94 8.45
C PHE A 481 -2.29 17.39 8.33
N ASP A 482 -3.52 17.59 7.86
CA ASP A 482 -4.08 18.91 7.63
C ASP A 482 -4.71 19.46 8.93
N GLU A 483 -4.49 20.74 9.22
CA GLU A 483 -5.04 21.45 10.40
C GLU A 483 -4.70 20.78 11.74
N ILE A 484 -3.42 20.50 11.99
CA ILE A 484 -2.96 19.73 13.15
C ILE A 484 -3.37 20.31 14.51
N GLU A 485 -3.66 21.62 14.59
CA GLU A 485 -4.25 22.26 15.78
C GLU A 485 -5.67 21.77 16.13
N LYS A 486 -6.36 21.05 15.24
CA LYS A 486 -7.68 20.48 15.55
C LYS A 486 -7.57 19.09 16.18
N ALA A 487 -6.43 18.43 16.04
CA ALA A 487 -6.25 17.05 16.50
C ALA A 487 -6.40 16.92 18.02
N HIS A 488 -6.96 15.77 18.45
CA HIS A 488 -6.96 15.39 19.85
C HIS A 488 -5.52 15.18 20.37
N PRO A 489 -5.21 15.50 21.66
CA PRO A 489 -3.89 15.28 22.26
C PRO A 489 -3.29 13.88 22.06
N ASP A 490 -4.12 12.83 22.05
CA ASP A 490 -3.68 11.45 21.83
C ASP A 490 -3.05 11.22 20.44
N VAL A 491 -3.42 12.02 19.43
CA VAL A 491 -2.78 11.95 18.10
C VAL A 491 -1.31 12.35 18.18
N PHE A 492 -0.97 13.35 19.00
CA PHE A 492 0.42 13.78 19.17
C PHE A 492 1.29 12.71 19.82
N ASN A 493 0.73 11.90 20.72
CA ASN A 493 1.46 10.77 21.32
C ASN A 493 1.84 9.72 20.26
N MET A 494 0.93 9.45 19.32
CA MET A 494 1.22 8.58 18.18
C MET A 494 2.30 9.20 17.27
N MET A 495 2.18 10.49 16.98
CA MET A 495 3.16 11.19 16.14
C MET A 495 4.54 11.21 16.78
N LEU A 496 4.65 11.38 18.10
CA LEU A 496 5.94 11.29 18.81
C LEU A 496 6.60 9.93 18.54
N GLN A 497 5.85 8.83 18.62
CA GLN A 497 6.35 7.50 18.30
C GLN A 497 6.86 7.40 16.86
N ILE A 498 6.10 7.95 15.89
CA ILE A 498 6.52 7.98 14.49
C ILE A 498 7.78 8.84 14.29
N LEU A 499 7.86 10.02 14.93
CA LEU A 499 8.94 10.97 14.76
C LEU A 499 10.24 10.53 15.44
N GLU A 500 10.17 9.70 16.48
CA GLU A 500 11.33 9.17 17.21
C GLU A 500 11.80 7.82 16.67
N ASP A 501 10.89 6.85 16.57
CA ASP A 501 11.20 5.46 16.24
C ASP A 501 10.91 5.09 14.79
N GLY A 502 10.27 5.99 14.02
CA GLY A 502 9.92 5.75 12.63
C GLY A 502 8.96 4.59 12.47
N ARG A 503 8.21 4.22 13.51
CA ARG A 503 7.33 3.06 13.54
C ARG A 503 6.08 3.37 14.33
N LEU A 504 4.97 2.76 13.94
CA LEU A 504 3.71 2.81 14.68
C LEU A 504 3.14 1.41 14.83
N THR A 505 2.65 1.08 16.03
CA THR A 505 2.02 -0.22 16.28
C THR A 505 0.51 -0.07 16.20
N ASP A 506 -0.11 -0.86 15.32
CA ASP A 506 -1.57 -0.99 15.17
C ASP A 506 -2.21 -1.60 16.44
N SER A 507 -3.52 -1.44 16.63
CA SER A 507 -4.29 -2.04 17.73
C SER A 507 -4.24 -3.58 17.71
N LYS A 508 -3.90 -4.17 16.56
CA LYS A 508 -3.63 -5.60 16.38
C LYS A 508 -2.21 -6.05 16.75
N GLY A 509 -1.36 -5.13 17.20
CA GLY A 509 0.05 -5.42 17.50
C GLY A 509 0.95 -5.51 16.27
N ARG A 510 0.48 -5.09 15.09
CA ARG A 510 1.30 -5.03 13.87
C ARG A 510 2.13 -3.76 13.86
N THR A 511 3.43 -3.85 13.65
CA THR A 511 4.30 -2.69 13.49
C THR A 511 4.36 -2.26 12.03
N VAL A 512 4.09 -0.97 11.78
CA VAL A 512 4.17 -0.33 10.47
C VAL A 512 5.38 0.59 10.45
N ASP A 513 6.13 0.56 9.35
CA ASP A 513 7.34 1.36 9.14
C ASP A 513 7.03 2.69 8.46
N PHE A 514 7.56 3.78 9.02
CA PHE A 514 7.44 5.16 8.56
C PHE A 514 8.79 5.76 8.15
N LYS A 515 9.90 5.00 8.20
CA LYS A 515 11.24 5.48 7.84
C LYS A 515 11.33 6.02 6.42
N ASN A 516 10.54 5.47 5.50
CA ASN A 516 10.47 5.87 4.10
C ASN A 516 9.38 6.92 3.80
N THR A 517 8.76 7.49 4.83
CA THR A 517 7.71 8.50 4.68
C THR A 517 8.24 9.91 4.87
N LEU A 518 7.57 10.87 4.23
CA LEU A 518 7.78 12.30 4.45
C LEU A 518 6.55 12.87 5.17
N LEU A 519 6.73 13.36 6.39
CA LEU A 519 5.64 13.83 7.25
C LEU A 519 5.48 15.34 7.11
N ILE A 520 4.29 15.78 6.72
CA ILE A 520 3.93 17.20 6.64
C ILE A 520 2.72 17.42 7.51
N MET A 521 2.79 18.43 8.37
CA MET A 521 1.66 18.90 9.17
C MET A 521 1.34 20.32 8.77
N THR A 522 0.10 20.63 8.36
CA THR A 522 -0.31 22.02 8.13
C THR A 522 -0.91 22.59 9.41
N SER A 523 -0.68 23.88 9.66
CA SER A 523 -1.32 24.57 10.76
C SER A 523 -1.63 26.01 10.42
N ASN A 524 -2.79 26.51 10.85
CA ASN A 524 -3.17 27.92 10.72
C ASN A 524 -2.72 28.77 11.92
N VAL A 525 -2.03 28.19 12.91
CA VAL A 525 -1.33 28.95 13.97
C VAL A 525 -0.30 29.88 13.34
N GLY A 526 -0.16 31.13 13.82
CA GLY A 526 0.72 32.13 13.21
C GLY A 526 0.07 33.00 12.14
N SER A 527 -1.14 32.65 11.63
CA SER A 527 -1.76 33.38 10.52
C SER A 527 -1.99 34.86 10.84
N SER A 528 -2.45 35.17 12.06
CA SER A 528 -2.78 36.56 12.44
C SER A 528 -1.55 37.47 12.50
N VAL A 529 -0.39 36.92 12.82
CA VAL A 529 0.90 37.62 12.84
C VAL A 529 1.37 37.90 11.42
N ILE A 530 1.21 36.91 10.55
CA ILE A 530 1.59 36.99 9.13
C ILE A 530 0.68 38.00 8.41
N GLU A 531 -0.63 37.98 8.68
CA GLU A 531 -1.60 38.94 8.14
C GLU A 531 -1.30 40.39 8.54
N LYS A 532 -0.76 40.61 9.74
CA LYS A 532 -0.35 41.93 10.23
C LYS A 532 1.06 42.34 9.74
N GLY A 533 1.72 41.52 8.94
CA GLY A 533 3.06 41.77 8.42
C GLY A 533 4.13 41.89 9.50
N GLY A 534 3.95 41.25 10.66
CA GLY A 534 4.92 41.29 11.77
C GLY A 534 5.13 42.67 12.42
N ARG A 535 4.32 43.68 12.08
CA ARG A 535 4.42 45.03 12.66
C ARG A 535 3.95 45.02 14.12
N ARG A 536 4.87 45.30 15.05
CA ARG A 536 4.50 45.80 16.38
C ARG A 536 4.13 47.27 16.21
N ILE A 537 3.05 47.71 16.86
CA ILE A 537 2.69 49.12 16.97
C ILE A 537 3.83 49.83 17.71
N GLY A 538 4.72 50.51 16.98
CA GLY A 538 5.84 51.28 17.54
C GLY A 538 7.07 51.31 16.63
N PHE A 539 7.44 52.53 16.19
CA PHE A 539 8.67 52.96 15.52
C PHE A 539 9.72 51.88 15.18
N ASP A 540 9.87 51.56 13.90
CA ASP A 540 11.11 51.02 13.31
C ASP A 540 11.25 51.62 11.90
N LEU A 541 12.43 52.16 11.61
CA LEU A 541 12.79 52.88 10.37
C LEU A 541 13.19 51.91 9.26
N ASP A 542 12.77 52.24 8.03
CA ASP A 542 12.80 51.44 6.80
C ASP A 542 14.20 51.29 6.15
N TYR A 543 15.11 50.49 6.71
CA TYR A 543 16.30 50.08 5.96
C TYR A 543 16.59 48.57 6.14
N ASP A 544 16.59 47.85 5.00
CA ASP A 544 16.68 46.40 4.77
C ASP A 544 15.39 45.57 5.03
N GLU A 545 14.32 45.92 4.29
CA GLU A 545 12.93 45.53 4.57
C GLU A 545 12.53 44.05 4.34
N LYS A 546 13.17 43.29 3.43
CA LYS A 546 12.63 41.95 3.06
C LYS A 546 13.11 40.82 3.97
N ASP A 547 14.42 40.62 4.11
CA ASP A 547 14.99 39.51 4.90
C ASP A 547 14.85 39.72 6.42
N SER A 548 14.95 40.98 6.87
CA SER A 548 14.72 41.34 8.28
C SER A 548 13.26 41.10 8.69
N SER A 549 12.32 41.46 7.80
CA SER A 549 10.88 41.25 8.02
C SER A 549 10.51 39.77 8.10
N TYR A 550 11.05 38.93 7.22
CA TYR A 550 10.78 37.49 7.31
C TYR A 550 11.31 36.86 8.58
N ASN A 551 12.56 37.13 8.95
CA ASN A 551 13.14 36.58 10.19
C ASN A 551 12.35 37.02 11.43
N ARG A 552 11.83 38.25 11.43
CA ARG A 552 10.93 38.77 12.46
C ARG A 552 9.60 38.02 12.48
N ILE A 553 8.93 37.87 11.34
CA ILE A 553 7.67 37.12 11.22
C ILE A 553 7.87 35.67 11.66
N LYS A 554 8.92 35.01 11.18
CA LYS A 554 9.28 33.63 11.54
C LYS A 554 9.48 33.48 13.04
N SER A 555 10.15 34.42 13.69
CA SER A 555 10.36 34.41 15.14
C SER A 555 9.04 34.51 15.89
N LEU A 556 8.17 35.45 15.52
CA LEU A 556 6.86 35.63 16.13
C LEU A 556 5.94 34.43 15.93
N VAL A 557 5.91 33.85 14.72
CA VAL A 557 5.15 32.63 14.42
C VAL A 557 5.68 31.44 15.22
N THR A 558 7.01 31.34 15.37
CA THR A 558 7.64 30.29 16.19
C THR A 558 7.26 30.43 17.66
N GLU A 559 7.13 31.65 18.18
CA GLU A 559 6.62 31.90 19.54
C GLU A 559 5.17 31.44 19.69
N GLU A 560 4.28 31.76 18.76
CA GLU A 560 2.90 31.27 18.78
C GLU A 560 2.82 29.74 18.71
N LEU A 561 3.62 29.11 17.85
CA LEU A 561 3.69 27.65 17.76
C LEU A 561 4.15 27.02 19.08
N LYS A 562 5.12 27.62 19.78
CA LYS A 562 5.59 27.14 21.09
C LYS A 562 4.59 27.34 22.22
N GLN A 563 3.71 28.34 22.10
CA GLN A 563 2.61 28.53 23.06
C GLN A 563 1.51 27.49 22.84
N TYR A 564 1.24 27.13 21.59
CA TYR A 564 0.18 26.18 21.25
C TYR A 564 0.61 24.72 21.41
N PHE A 565 1.76 24.34 20.85
CA PHE A 565 2.27 22.98 20.86
C PHE A 565 3.29 22.75 21.98
N ARG A 566 3.30 21.52 22.52
CA ARG A 566 4.29 21.13 23.52
C ARG A 566 5.71 21.13 22.91
N PRO A 567 6.73 21.61 23.64
CA PRO A 567 8.13 21.59 23.16
C PRO A 567 8.62 20.19 22.77
N GLU A 568 8.15 19.15 23.46
CA GLU A 568 8.47 17.74 23.17
C GLU A 568 8.14 17.34 21.74
N PHE A 569 7.07 17.87 21.17
CA PHE A 569 6.66 17.61 19.80
C PHE A 569 7.45 18.47 18.80
N LEU A 570 7.57 19.77 19.05
CA LEU A 570 8.26 20.69 18.13
C LEU A 570 9.75 20.35 17.97
N ASN A 571 10.42 19.94 19.04
CA ASN A 571 11.84 19.56 19.02
C ASN A 571 12.11 18.27 18.22
N ARG A 572 11.06 17.57 17.76
CA ARG A 572 11.14 16.32 16.99
C ARG A 572 10.85 16.57 15.51
N LEU A 573 10.50 17.79 15.14
CA LEU A 573 10.41 18.20 13.74
C LEU A 573 11.81 18.54 13.21
N ASP A 574 12.07 18.29 11.94
CA ASP A 574 13.36 18.67 11.33
C ASP A 574 13.41 20.17 11.03
N GLU A 575 12.31 20.73 10.53
CA GLU A 575 12.19 22.16 10.22
C GLU A 575 10.76 22.66 10.48
N MET A 576 10.65 23.91 10.95
CA MET A 576 9.38 24.66 11.00
C MET A 576 9.36 25.65 9.84
N ILE A 577 8.39 25.48 8.95
CA ILE A 577 8.27 26.24 7.71
C ILE A 577 7.15 27.27 7.85
N VAL A 578 7.48 28.54 7.61
CA VAL A 578 6.54 29.66 7.67
C VAL A 578 6.26 30.13 6.25
N PHE A 579 4.99 30.10 5.87
CA PHE A 579 4.49 30.57 4.58
C PHE A 579 4.01 32.01 4.70
N ARG A 580 4.48 32.87 3.79
CA ARG A 580 4.08 34.28 3.73
C ARG A 580 2.83 34.46 2.89
N GLN A 581 2.17 35.60 3.05
CA GLN A 581 1.07 35.99 2.16
C GLN A 581 1.56 36.18 0.73
N LEU A 582 0.71 35.78 -0.22
CA LEU A 582 0.97 35.97 -1.64
C LEU A 582 0.69 37.42 -2.03
N THR A 583 1.60 37.97 -2.83
CA THR A 583 1.41 39.26 -3.50
C THR A 583 0.48 39.11 -4.71
N LYS A 584 -0.12 40.22 -5.16
CA LYS A 584 -0.97 40.20 -6.36
C LYS A 584 -0.21 39.74 -7.62
N LEU A 585 1.09 40.05 -7.72
CA LEU A 585 1.95 39.59 -8.81
C LEU A 585 2.16 38.07 -8.75
N GLU A 586 2.43 37.50 -7.59
CA GLU A 586 2.55 36.05 -7.40
C GLU A 586 1.21 35.34 -7.70
N VAL A 587 0.08 35.93 -7.34
CA VAL A 587 -1.25 35.38 -7.67
C VAL A 587 -1.51 35.39 -9.18
N LYS A 588 -0.99 36.38 -9.91
CA LYS A 588 -1.05 36.42 -11.36
C LYS A 588 -0.26 35.27 -12.00
N GLU A 589 0.96 35.01 -11.54
CA GLU A 589 1.75 33.85 -12.00
C GLU A 589 1.04 32.51 -11.69
N ILE A 590 0.40 32.40 -10.52
CA ILE A 590 -0.42 31.22 -10.19
C ILE A 590 -1.62 31.10 -11.14
N ALA A 591 -2.25 32.21 -11.52
CA ALA A 591 -3.35 32.22 -12.48
C ALA A 591 -2.90 31.69 -13.84
N ASP A 592 -1.71 32.06 -14.31
CA ASP A 592 -1.14 31.58 -15.56
C ASP A 592 -0.93 30.05 -15.53
N ILE A 593 -0.40 29.51 -14.43
CA ILE A 593 -0.24 28.06 -14.25
C ILE A 593 -1.60 27.35 -14.31
N MET A 594 -2.63 27.89 -13.65
CA MET A 594 -3.96 27.29 -13.63
C MET A 594 -4.70 27.41 -14.98
N LEU A 595 -4.51 28.52 -15.70
CA LEU A 595 -5.04 28.70 -17.04
C LEU A 595 -4.39 27.72 -18.03
N LYS A 596 -3.10 27.42 -17.86
CA LYS A 596 -2.41 26.39 -18.63
C LYS A 596 -3.03 24.99 -18.47
N GLU A 597 -3.48 24.63 -17.26
CA GLU A 597 -4.23 23.36 -17.04
C GLU A 597 -5.55 23.31 -17.85
N VAL A 598 -6.20 24.46 -18.07
CA VAL A 598 -7.40 24.55 -18.91
C VAL A 598 -7.01 24.45 -20.39
N TYR A 599 -5.95 25.15 -20.80
CA TYR A 599 -5.41 25.12 -22.16
C TYR A 599 -5.04 23.69 -22.58
N ASP A 600 -4.31 22.94 -21.77
CA ASP A 600 -3.91 21.55 -22.08
C ASP A 600 -5.12 20.64 -22.27
N ARG A 601 -6.19 20.84 -21.49
CA ARG A 601 -7.45 20.10 -21.62
C ARG A 601 -8.20 20.44 -22.92
N LEU A 602 -8.19 21.70 -23.35
CA LEU A 602 -8.83 22.15 -24.59
C LEU A 602 -8.02 21.74 -25.82
N LYS A 603 -6.69 21.75 -25.72
CA LYS A 603 -5.79 21.25 -26.77
C LYS A 603 -6.02 19.77 -27.06
N GLY A 604 -6.34 18.97 -26.04
CA GLY A 604 -6.76 17.57 -26.23
C GLY A 604 -8.08 17.38 -27.01
N LYS A 605 -8.83 18.46 -27.25
CA LYS A 605 -10.02 18.52 -28.12
C LYS A 605 -9.76 19.33 -29.40
N ASP A 606 -8.50 19.54 -29.76
CA ASP A 606 -8.06 20.36 -30.89
C ASP A 606 -8.60 21.80 -30.86
N ILE A 607 -8.85 22.37 -29.69
CA ILE A 607 -9.24 23.78 -29.53
C ILE A 607 -8.04 24.58 -29.03
N GLU A 608 -7.64 25.60 -29.78
CA GLU A 608 -6.58 26.52 -29.36
C GLU A 608 -7.20 27.65 -28.53
N LEU A 609 -6.75 27.84 -27.29
CA LEU A 609 -7.23 28.90 -26.41
C LEU A 609 -6.17 29.98 -26.26
N GLN A 610 -6.54 31.23 -26.52
CA GLN A 610 -5.75 32.43 -26.28
C GLN A 610 -6.49 33.35 -25.31
N VAL A 611 -5.76 33.97 -24.39
CA VAL A 611 -6.31 34.79 -23.31
C VAL A 611 -5.64 36.15 -23.30
N THR A 612 -6.44 37.22 -23.32
CA THR A 612 -5.90 38.59 -23.27
C THR A 612 -5.36 38.95 -21.88
N GLU A 613 -4.53 39.99 -21.82
CA GLU A 613 -4.04 40.53 -20.55
C GLU A 613 -5.17 41.07 -19.67
N ARG A 614 -6.18 41.71 -20.28
CA ARG A 614 -7.37 42.22 -19.58
C ARG A 614 -8.16 41.10 -18.90
N PHE A 615 -8.30 39.95 -19.57
CA PHE A 615 -8.93 38.79 -18.95
C PHE A 615 -8.10 38.24 -17.79
N ARG A 616 -6.77 38.16 -17.93
CA ARG A 616 -5.88 37.76 -16.83
C ARG A 616 -6.03 38.64 -15.60
N GLU A 617 -6.00 39.97 -15.79
CA GLU A 617 -6.21 40.92 -14.69
C GLU A 617 -7.57 40.73 -14.02
N ARG A 618 -8.63 40.51 -14.82
CA ARG A 618 -9.97 40.24 -14.30
C ARG A 618 -10.03 38.97 -13.45
N VAL A 619 -9.39 37.89 -13.90
CA VAL A 619 -9.29 36.63 -13.15
C VAL A 619 -8.55 36.84 -11.83
N VAL A 620 -7.45 37.61 -11.83
CA VAL A 620 -6.68 37.90 -10.61
C VAL A 620 -7.47 38.77 -9.65
N ASP A 621 -8.18 39.80 -10.13
CA ASP A 621 -8.97 40.69 -9.29
C ASP A 621 -10.09 39.96 -8.55
N GLU A 622 -10.73 38.98 -9.20
CA GLU A 622 -11.75 38.14 -8.56
C GLU A 622 -11.15 36.99 -7.75
N GLY A 623 -10.00 36.48 -8.18
CA GLY A 623 -9.32 35.35 -7.58
C GLY A 623 -8.44 35.69 -6.37
N TYR A 624 -8.08 36.95 -6.18
CA TYR A 624 -7.20 37.41 -5.10
C TYR A 624 -7.99 37.86 -3.87
N ASN A 625 -7.66 37.26 -2.72
CA ASN A 625 -8.13 37.75 -1.44
C ASN A 625 -6.98 37.71 -0.41
N PRO A 626 -6.65 38.82 0.29
CA PRO A 626 -5.56 38.84 1.27
C PRO A 626 -5.67 37.78 2.38
N SER A 627 -6.88 37.43 2.81
CA SER A 627 -7.12 36.43 3.88
C SER A 627 -7.15 34.98 3.38
N TYR A 628 -7.58 34.76 2.13
CA TYR A 628 -7.75 33.42 1.56
C TYR A 628 -6.73 33.07 0.46
N GLY A 629 -5.78 33.96 0.19
CA GLY A 629 -4.74 33.79 -0.84
C GLY A 629 -5.33 33.53 -2.23
N ALA A 630 -4.77 32.55 -2.93
CA ALA A 630 -5.19 32.13 -4.27
C ALA A 630 -6.36 31.12 -4.27
N ARG A 631 -6.97 30.82 -3.11
CA ARG A 631 -8.05 29.82 -3.01
C ARG A 631 -9.28 30.13 -3.89
N PRO A 632 -9.74 31.39 -4.04
CA PRO A 632 -10.86 31.73 -4.93
C PRO A 632 -10.54 31.58 -6.42
N LEU A 633 -9.26 31.58 -6.81
CA LEU A 633 -8.80 31.64 -8.20
C LEU A 633 -9.35 30.51 -9.08
N ARG A 634 -9.38 29.27 -8.57
CA ARG A 634 -9.99 28.14 -9.29
C ARG A 634 -11.45 28.40 -9.65
N ARG A 635 -12.19 28.98 -8.72
CA ARG A 635 -13.62 29.25 -8.87
C ARG A 635 -13.83 30.43 -9.83
N ALA A 636 -12.96 31.43 -9.81
CA ALA A 636 -12.94 32.53 -10.77
C ALA A 636 -12.70 32.02 -12.20
N ILE A 637 -11.69 31.16 -12.41
CA ILE A 637 -11.41 30.55 -13.72
C ILE A 637 -12.59 29.69 -14.20
N MET A 638 -13.16 28.85 -13.32
CA MET A 638 -14.33 28.05 -13.68
C MET A 638 -15.50 28.93 -14.14
N ARG A 639 -15.81 29.99 -13.38
CA ARG A 639 -16.94 30.88 -13.67
C ARG A 639 -16.73 31.79 -14.89
N LEU A 640 -15.52 32.33 -15.04
CA LEU A 640 -15.21 33.31 -16.09
C LEU A 640 -14.81 32.63 -17.41
N LEU A 641 -14.10 31.50 -17.34
CA LEU A 641 -13.59 30.81 -18.53
C LEU A 641 -14.39 29.56 -18.85
N GLU A 642 -14.44 28.59 -17.93
CA GLU A 642 -15.00 27.26 -18.24
C GLU A 642 -16.50 27.32 -18.52
N ASP A 643 -17.27 28.07 -17.72
CA ASP A 643 -18.72 28.23 -17.90
C ASP A 643 -19.02 28.93 -19.24
N SER A 644 -18.31 30.02 -19.56
CA SER A 644 -18.46 30.75 -20.82
C SER A 644 -18.08 29.90 -22.04
N MET A 645 -17.00 29.13 -21.95
CA MET A 645 -16.59 28.18 -22.99
C MET A 645 -17.63 27.07 -23.16
N ALA A 646 -18.12 26.49 -22.07
CA ALA A 646 -19.11 25.42 -22.12
C ALA A 646 -20.42 25.88 -22.78
N GLU A 647 -20.90 27.08 -22.45
CA GLU A 647 -22.10 27.66 -23.04
C GLU A 647 -21.95 27.86 -24.56
N LYS A 648 -20.80 28.38 -25.00
CA LYS A 648 -20.47 28.59 -26.42
C LYS A 648 -20.27 27.29 -27.21
N MET A 649 -19.66 26.28 -26.59
CA MET A 649 -19.54 24.94 -27.19
C MET A 649 -20.90 24.26 -27.33
N LEU A 650 -21.78 24.36 -26.32
CA LEU A 650 -23.14 23.81 -26.37
C LEU A 650 -24.02 24.53 -27.41
N ALA A 651 -23.84 25.85 -27.56
CA ALA A 651 -24.46 26.65 -28.61
C ALA A 651 -23.92 26.35 -30.02
N ARG A 652 -22.87 25.52 -30.14
CA ARG A 652 -22.16 25.16 -31.39
C ARG A 652 -21.46 26.34 -32.08
N GLU A 653 -21.15 27.39 -31.33
CA GLU A 653 -20.37 28.55 -31.80
C GLU A 653 -18.86 28.24 -31.85
N ILE A 654 -18.41 27.27 -31.06
CA ILE A 654 -17.02 26.77 -31.01
C ILE A 654 -17.04 25.29 -31.34
N LYS A 655 -16.18 24.86 -32.27
CA LYS A 655 -16.01 23.47 -32.69
C LYS A 655 -14.57 23.01 -32.49
N GLU A 656 -14.37 21.70 -32.57
CA GLU A 656 -13.04 21.09 -32.60
C GLU A 656 -12.26 21.61 -33.81
N GLY A 657 -11.02 22.06 -33.61
CA GLY A 657 -10.19 22.71 -34.62
C GLY A 657 -10.23 24.24 -34.61
N ASP A 658 -11.12 24.86 -33.81
CA ASP A 658 -11.22 26.33 -33.74
C ASP A 658 -10.16 26.94 -32.82
N SER A 659 -9.74 28.15 -33.15
CA SER A 659 -8.95 29.02 -32.28
C SER A 659 -9.87 30.02 -31.58
N VAL A 660 -9.75 30.16 -30.27
CA VAL A 660 -10.68 30.93 -29.44
C VAL A 660 -9.89 31.96 -28.63
N ILE A 661 -10.31 33.21 -28.71
CA ILE A 661 -9.75 34.32 -27.93
C ILE A 661 -10.75 34.72 -26.87
N VAL A 662 -10.32 34.74 -25.61
CA VAL A 662 -11.13 35.18 -24.47
C VAL A 662 -10.63 36.55 -24.00
N ASP A 663 -11.54 37.53 -24.02
CA ASP A 663 -11.28 38.91 -23.60
C ASP A 663 -12.38 39.43 -22.67
N VAL A 664 -12.18 40.63 -22.12
CA VAL A 664 -13.13 41.33 -21.27
C VAL A 664 -13.55 42.63 -21.94
N ASP A 665 -14.85 42.88 -22.01
CA ASP A 665 -15.41 44.13 -22.54
C ASP A 665 -15.19 45.32 -21.60
N SER A 666 -15.57 46.53 -22.04
CA SER A 666 -15.46 47.74 -21.22
C SER A 666 -16.32 47.73 -19.95
N ASP A 667 -17.34 46.87 -19.91
CA ASP A 667 -18.27 46.74 -18.78
C ASP A 667 -17.82 45.65 -17.79
N GLY A 668 -16.73 44.93 -18.09
CA GLY A 668 -16.16 43.89 -17.23
C GLY A 668 -16.77 42.50 -17.42
N ASN A 669 -17.50 42.27 -18.53
CA ASN A 669 -18.05 40.96 -18.91
C ASN A 669 -17.09 40.19 -19.80
N VAL A 670 -17.11 38.87 -19.67
CA VAL A 670 -16.28 37.97 -20.49
C VAL A 670 -16.89 37.83 -21.87
N THR A 671 -16.05 37.99 -22.88
CA THR A 671 -16.38 37.78 -24.29
C THR A 671 -15.49 36.68 -24.86
N VAL A 672 -16.09 35.76 -25.60
CA VAL A 672 -15.41 34.64 -26.24
C VAL A 672 -15.54 34.81 -27.75
N LEU A 673 -14.43 35.00 -28.44
CA LEU A 673 -14.35 35.28 -29.87
C LEU A 673 -13.78 34.06 -30.60
N ASN A 674 -14.43 33.61 -31.67
CA ASN A 674 -13.89 32.57 -32.54
C ASN A 674 -12.94 33.21 -33.56
N GLY A 675 -11.68 32.82 -33.54
CA GLY A 675 -10.59 33.33 -34.40
C GLY A 675 -10.78 33.07 -35.89
N SER A 676 -11.73 32.21 -36.28
CA SER A 676 -12.12 32.01 -37.68
C SER A 676 -13.08 33.10 -38.21
N SER A 677 -13.76 33.84 -37.32
CA SER A 677 -14.71 34.89 -37.67
C SER A 677 -14.21 36.25 -37.21
N GLY A 678 -13.45 36.93 -38.08
CA GLY A 678 -13.23 38.38 -38.11
C GLY A 678 -12.89 39.08 -36.80
N ALA A 679 -11.62 39.41 -36.58
CA ALA A 679 -11.21 40.32 -35.53
C ALA A 679 -11.90 41.70 -35.67
N PRO A 680 -12.50 42.27 -34.61
CA PRO A 680 -12.77 43.70 -34.55
C PRO A 680 -11.45 44.46 -34.42
N GLU A 681 -11.33 45.58 -35.14
CA GLU A 681 -10.14 46.44 -35.35
C GLU A 681 -9.52 47.11 -34.10
N SER A 682 -9.74 46.62 -32.87
CA SER A 682 -9.28 47.30 -31.65
C SER A 682 -8.80 46.41 -30.49
N LEU A 683 -8.37 45.17 -30.75
CA LEU A 683 -7.91 44.27 -29.69
C LEU A 683 -6.37 44.31 -29.57
N ALA A 684 -5.89 44.50 -28.35
CA ALA A 684 -4.46 44.38 -28.01
C ALA A 684 -3.99 42.95 -28.31
N ASP A 685 -2.74 42.81 -28.78
CA ASP A 685 -2.20 41.54 -29.29
C ASP A 685 -2.39 40.40 -28.28
N PRO A 686 -3.02 39.27 -28.68
CA PRO A 686 -3.14 38.11 -27.82
C PRO A 686 -1.75 37.53 -27.54
N ILE A 687 -1.38 37.46 -26.25
CA ILE A 687 -0.13 36.84 -25.84
C ILE A 687 -0.39 35.34 -25.67
N PRO A 688 0.35 34.45 -26.36
CA PRO A 688 0.21 33.01 -26.18
C PRO A 688 0.50 32.65 -24.71
N VAL A 689 -0.35 31.80 -24.14
CA VAL A 689 -0.11 31.22 -22.81
C VAL A 689 0.99 30.18 -22.98
N VAL A 690 2.17 30.41 -22.38
CA VAL A 690 3.38 29.57 -22.53
C VAL A 690 3.29 28.29 -21.72
#